data_AF-A0A4Y9L5K7-F1
#
_entry.id   AF-A0A4Y9L5K7-F1
#
_cell.length_a   1.000
_cell.length_b   1.000
_cell.length_c   1.000
_cell.angle_alpha   90.00
_cell.angle_beta   90.00
_cell.angle_gamma   90.00
#
_symmetry.space_group_name_H-M   'P 1'
#
loop_
_entity.id
_entity.type
_entity.pdbx_description
1 polymer ?
#
loop_
_entity_poly.entity_id
_entity_poly.type
_entity_poly.pdbx_seq_one_letter_code
_entity_poly.pdbx_strand_id
1 'polypeptide(L)'
;MQNQFLLFEGFDANNTAGLWVTDGTAPGTHELTGINGANPGGLSPRYITVFDGKILFSGFNANGAVGLWVTDGTAVGTHELTGISGANSNGLFSTVNPDFTAFDGQVLFSGVNANGVKGLWMTNGTAAGTHEITGISGANLAGVNPSVMTVFGDEVLFFGSDESGSQGLWVTDGTSVGTHELIGISGSHLAVFNDQALFESKDANGNLNLWVTDGTVVGTHELTGISGANSGGLFSNVGNPDPDFTIYNGKVLFNGLNASGVFGLWVTDGTAVGTHEITGISGAYSNGLSPRNMTIVNNKVVFIGGDANGQFDLWVTDGTAAGTHQLTSGGLWPSIEGNANFASFNGHVFFNPTKDFGLWVTDGTSAGTHELTGISGAYPGFLNPLFLTAFTSGGTTTDQISPYIFDNTVFDQTSDTAPLVPWFYFFSIGATFLTAGDYSAASASYPGPGSPQTMGLIAPTTFDFGSPAFTSFSNLEAAYPFGTYTVTAVGNQISSTSSVSYQANYFTSAVPFVTNYSSLNGFNPANDFTVHYNSFAPDAHVTTGFTFLTIWNATTHQVVFQDDFQSSSSTTALIPANTLSPNTNYTFELDFSDRLVVGSSTQGFDMRTDGSFTTGPIVQTNHAPLIDKAHSIIAATINELPNVTGSLALDIANGAIAFTDADLGDRPTASVVHQTVTYQDSLGHVFRCSTINCLISRRLFCLCQIRPTVTTARSTGATRSQTTHLIS
;
A
#
# COMPACT_ATOMS: atom_id res chain seq x y z
N MET A 1 1.45 -11.38 16.57
CA MET A 1 1.19 -11.78 15.17
C MET A 1 -0.32 -11.93 14.99
N GLN A 2 -0.89 -11.30 13.98
CA GLN A 2 -2.32 -11.44 13.65
C GLN A 2 -2.59 -12.87 13.18
N ASN A 3 -3.54 -13.55 13.80
CA ASN A 3 -4.06 -14.80 13.28
C ASN A 3 -4.90 -14.46 12.04
N GLN A 4 -4.26 -14.54 10.88
CA GLN A 4 -4.95 -14.47 9.61
C GLN A 4 -5.40 -15.88 9.27
N PHE A 5 -6.67 -16.04 8.93
CA PHE A 5 -7.21 -17.26 8.38
C PHE A 5 -8.12 -16.92 7.21
N LEU A 6 -8.27 -17.86 6.30
CA LEU A 6 -9.26 -17.82 5.25
C LEU A 6 -10.46 -18.67 5.66
N LEU A 7 -11.67 -18.13 5.55
CA LEU A 7 -12.89 -18.93 5.66
C LEU A 7 -13.50 -19.20 4.29
N PHE A 8 -14.09 -20.38 4.15
CA PHE A 8 -14.71 -20.81 2.91
C PHE A 8 -15.78 -21.90 3.13
N GLU A 9 -16.63 -22.11 2.12
CA GLU A 9 -17.54 -23.26 2.06
C GLU A 9 -16.77 -24.52 1.63
N GLY A 10 -16.98 -25.63 2.33
CA GLY A 10 -16.38 -26.92 1.97
C GLY A 10 -17.24 -28.10 2.39
N PHE A 11 -17.09 -29.23 1.72
CA PHE A 11 -17.86 -30.44 2.01
C PHE A 11 -17.09 -31.41 2.92
N ASP A 12 -17.73 -31.84 4.00
CA ASP A 12 -17.24 -32.87 4.92
C ASP A 12 -17.32 -34.28 4.30
N ALA A 13 -16.72 -35.28 4.96
CA ALA A 13 -16.74 -36.68 4.51
C ALA A 13 -18.15 -37.30 4.31
N ASN A 14 -19.20 -36.66 4.81
CA ASN A 14 -20.60 -37.07 4.62
C ASN A 14 -21.29 -36.34 3.44
N ASN A 15 -20.53 -35.56 2.67
CA ASN A 15 -21.00 -34.72 1.57
C ASN A 15 -21.95 -33.61 2.05
N THR A 16 -21.64 -33.03 3.19
CA THR A 16 -22.39 -31.95 3.84
C THR A 16 -21.59 -30.64 3.75
N ALA A 17 -22.20 -29.56 3.27
CA ALA A 17 -21.51 -28.27 3.14
C ALA A 17 -21.45 -27.53 4.49
N GLY A 18 -20.23 -27.25 4.94
CA GLY A 18 -19.91 -26.59 6.21
C GLY A 18 -19.01 -25.37 6.05
N LEU A 19 -18.70 -24.73 7.17
CA LEU A 19 -17.79 -23.59 7.25
C LEU A 19 -16.39 -24.07 7.59
N TRP A 20 -15.44 -23.83 6.71
CA TRP A 20 -14.06 -24.26 6.86
C TRP A 20 -13.16 -23.06 7.12
N VAL A 21 -12.06 -23.32 7.84
CA VAL A 21 -11.00 -22.34 8.13
C VAL A 21 -9.66 -22.91 7.68
N THR A 22 -8.76 -22.05 7.16
CA THR A 22 -7.39 -22.41 6.82
C THR A 22 -6.41 -21.27 7.11
N ASP A 23 -5.20 -21.58 7.57
CA ASP A 23 -4.07 -20.65 7.67
C ASP A 23 -3.16 -20.69 6.42
N GLY A 24 -3.58 -21.41 5.38
CA GLY A 24 -2.78 -21.70 4.19
C GLY A 24 -1.99 -23.01 4.27
N THR A 25 -2.06 -23.75 5.38
CA THR A 25 -1.42 -25.05 5.54
C THR A 25 -2.45 -26.18 5.67
N ALA A 26 -2.08 -27.40 5.25
CA ALA A 26 -2.96 -28.55 5.42
C ALA A 26 -3.35 -28.83 6.90
N PRO A 27 -2.42 -28.77 7.88
CA PRO A 27 -2.78 -28.94 9.30
C PRO A 27 -3.69 -27.85 9.86
N GLY A 28 -3.56 -26.61 9.38
CA GLY A 28 -4.43 -25.50 9.76
C GLY A 28 -5.79 -25.49 9.05
N THR A 29 -6.00 -26.37 8.07
CA THR A 29 -7.25 -26.46 7.31
C THR A 29 -8.24 -27.45 7.94
N HIS A 30 -9.37 -26.98 8.44
CA HIS A 30 -10.39 -27.82 9.06
C HIS A 30 -11.80 -27.20 9.06
N GLU A 31 -12.82 -28.03 9.25
CA GLU A 31 -14.21 -27.59 9.38
C GLU A 31 -14.51 -27.09 10.81
N LEU A 32 -15.24 -25.97 10.91
CA LEU A 32 -15.84 -25.51 12.16
C LEU A 32 -17.08 -26.34 12.49
N THR A 33 -16.86 -27.45 13.17
CA THR A 33 -17.94 -28.35 13.61
C THR A 33 -18.60 -27.89 14.92
N GLY A 34 -19.83 -28.36 15.19
CA GLY A 34 -20.52 -28.11 16.47
C GLY A 34 -21.19 -26.74 16.60
N ILE A 35 -21.45 -26.06 15.48
CA ILE A 35 -22.14 -24.77 15.44
C ILE A 35 -23.61 -24.94 15.88
N ASN A 36 -24.02 -24.23 16.93
CA ASN A 36 -25.38 -24.32 17.46
C ASN A 36 -26.40 -23.66 16.50
N GLY A 37 -27.54 -24.30 16.30
CA GLY A 37 -28.61 -23.81 15.44
C GLY A 37 -28.39 -24.01 13.94
N ALA A 38 -27.25 -24.57 13.53
CA ALA A 38 -26.98 -24.89 12.13
C ALA A 38 -27.85 -26.06 11.64
N ASN A 39 -28.13 -26.12 10.33
CA ASN A 39 -28.86 -27.23 9.75
C ASN A 39 -28.08 -28.56 9.88
N PRO A 40 -28.70 -29.66 10.34
CA PRO A 40 -28.05 -30.97 10.38
C PRO A 40 -27.57 -31.49 9.02
N GLY A 41 -28.17 -31.01 7.93
CA GLY A 41 -27.78 -31.29 6.55
C GLY A 41 -26.79 -30.27 5.95
N GLY A 42 -26.20 -29.39 6.77
CA GLY A 42 -25.10 -28.49 6.37
C GLY A 42 -25.44 -27.00 6.51
N LEU A 43 -24.50 -26.22 7.04
CA LEU A 43 -24.62 -24.76 7.18
C LEU A 43 -24.62 -24.06 5.81
N SER A 44 -23.91 -24.60 4.81
CA SER A 44 -23.70 -24.02 3.46
C SER A 44 -23.45 -22.50 3.50
N PRO A 45 -22.34 -22.04 4.12
CA PRO A 45 -22.04 -20.61 4.22
C PRO A 45 -21.82 -19.99 2.84
N ARG A 46 -22.57 -18.94 2.53
CA ARG A 46 -22.49 -18.21 1.25
C ARG A 46 -22.48 -16.71 1.46
N TYR A 47 -21.93 -15.97 0.49
CA TYR A 47 -21.82 -14.51 0.52
C TYR A 47 -21.11 -14.08 1.81
N ILE A 48 -19.79 -14.19 1.83
CA ILE A 48 -19.00 -13.95 3.03
C ILE A 48 -18.40 -12.56 2.95
N THR A 49 -18.50 -11.77 4.01
CA THR A 49 -17.82 -10.48 4.13
C THR A 49 -17.17 -10.34 5.51
N VAL A 50 -16.12 -9.52 5.59
CA VAL A 50 -15.45 -9.15 6.83
C VAL A 50 -15.80 -7.71 7.16
N PHE A 51 -16.21 -7.46 8.40
CA PHE A 51 -16.47 -6.12 8.90
C PHE A 51 -16.20 -6.10 10.41
N ASP A 52 -15.58 -5.02 10.91
CA ASP A 52 -15.33 -4.81 12.35
C ASP A 52 -14.79 -6.05 13.08
N GLY A 53 -13.85 -6.76 12.44
CA GLY A 53 -13.23 -7.94 13.02
C GLY A 53 -14.12 -9.18 13.16
N LYS A 54 -15.30 -9.16 12.58
CA LYS A 54 -16.23 -10.28 12.46
C LYS A 54 -16.41 -10.65 11.00
N ILE A 55 -16.97 -11.83 10.80
CA ILE A 55 -17.38 -12.31 9.48
C ILE A 55 -18.89 -12.41 9.48
N LEU A 56 -19.50 -11.88 8.43
CA LEU A 56 -20.92 -12.02 8.15
C LEU A 56 -21.10 -12.95 6.96
N PHE A 57 -22.10 -13.82 7.02
CA PHE A 57 -22.45 -14.69 5.90
C PHE A 57 -23.91 -15.13 5.93
N SER A 58 -24.41 -15.64 4.81
CA SER A 58 -25.70 -16.32 4.74
C SER A 58 -25.53 -17.82 4.96
N GLY A 59 -26.47 -18.46 5.67
CA GLY A 59 -26.37 -19.91 5.95
C GLY A 59 -27.69 -20.53 6.38
N PHE A 60 -27.79 -21.85 6.26
CA PHE A 60 -28.99 -22.60 6.64
C PHE A 60 -29.05 -22.84 8.15
N ASN A 61 -30.18 -22.46 8.75
CA ASN A 61 -30.49 -22.76 10.13
C ASN A 61 -31.15 -24.14 10.31
N ALA A 62 -31.40 -24.51 11.57
CA ALA A 62 -31.97 -25.81 11.96
C ALA A 62 -33.31 -26.14 11.29
N ASN A 63 -34.06 -25.13 10.82
CA ASN A 63 -35.33 -25.30 10.11
C ASN A 63 -35.17 -25.34 8.59
N GLY A 64 -33.95 -25.15 8.07
CA GLY A 64 -33.65 -25.09 6.64
C GLY A 64 -33.93 -23.72 6.00
N ALA A 65 -34.18 -22.68 6.80
CA ALA A 65 -34.27 -21.31 6.31
C ALA A 65 -32.88 -20.68 6.17
N VAL A 66 -32.71 -19.79 5.19
CA VAL A 66 -31.44 -19.07 4.98
C VAL A 66 -31.47 -17.77 5.78
N GLY A 67 -30.61 -17.71 6.80
CA GLY A 67 -30.49 -16.61 7.75
C GLY A 67 -29.17 -15.87 7.64
N LEU A 68 -29.03 -14.84 8.47
CA LEU A 68 -27.81 -14.04 8.63
C LEU A 68 -26.99 -14.57 9.79
N TRP A 69 -25.74 -14.93 9.52
CA TRP A 69 -24.83 -15.53 10.47
C TRP A 69 -23.63 -14.64 10.72
N VAL A 70 -23.10 -14.71 11.94
CA VAL A 70 -21.85 -14.06 12.34
C VAL A 70 -20.88 -15.10 12.88
N THR A 71 -19.57 -14.91 12.63
CA THR A 71 -18.51 -15.72 13.23
C THR A 71 -17.25 -14.90 13.49
N ASP A 72 -16.46 -15.35 14.46
CA ASP A 72 -15.11 -14.88 14.78
C ASP A 72 -14.03 -15.88 14.32
N GLY A 73 -14.41 -16.91 13.55
CA GLY A 73 -13.55 -18.02 13.16
C GLY A 73 -13.56 -19.21 14.12
N THR A 74 -14.35 -19.17 15.20
CA THR A 74 -14.52 -20.28 16.13
C THR A 74 -15.94 -20.86 16.11
N ALA A 75 -16.09 -22.14 16.41
CA ALA A 75 -17.42 -22.76 16.50
C ALA A 75 -18.33 -22.11 17.55
N VAL A 76 -17.76 -21.62 18.66
CA VAL A 76 -18.52 -20.96 19.75
C VAL A 76 -18.96 -19.55 19.36
N GLY A 77 -18.10 -18.80 18.66
CA GLY A 77 -18.44 -17.46 18.15
C GLY A 77 -19.36 -17.49 16.93
N THR A 78 -19.58 -18.65 16.32
CA THR A 78 -20.46 -18.80 15.14
C THR A 78 -21.92 -18.99 15.53
N HIS A 79 -22.79 -18.07 15.13
CA HIS A 79 -24.24 -18.15 15.40
C HIS A 79 -25.10 -17.33 14.43
N GLU A 80 -26.37 -17.70 14.30
CA GLU A 80 -27.37 -16.95 13.52
C GLU A 80 -27.84 -15.70 14.31
N LEU A 81 -27.95 -14.56 13.64
CA LEU A 81 -28.61 -13.37 14.16
C LEU A 81 -30.13 -13.58 14.10
N THR A 82 -30.67 -14.10 15.19
CA THR A 82 -32.11 -14.35 15.35
C THR A 82 -32.85 -13.15 15.96
N GLY A 83 -34.16 -13.05 15.74
CA GLY A 83 -35.01 -12.01 16.34
C GLY A 83 -34.90 -10.62 15.68
N ILE A 84 -34.44 -10.56 14.43
CA ILE A 84 -34.40 -9.33 13.62
C ILE A 84 -35.83 -8.83 13.38
N SER A 85 -36.12 -7.61 13.83
CA SER A 85 -37.46 -7.02 13.71
C SER A 85 -37.80 -6.72 12.25
N GLY A 86 -39.01 -7.09 11.82
CA GLY A 86 -39.45 -6.86 10.44
C GLY A 86 -38.87 -7.81 9.39
N ALA A 87 -38.00 -8.77 9.75
CA ALA A 87 -37.47 -9.78 8.84
C ALA A 87 -38.51 -10.86 8.48
N ASN A 88 -38.35 -11.49 7.31
CA ASN A 88 -39.20 -12.60 6.89
C ASN A 88 -39.05 -13.83 7.79
N SER A 89 -40.17 -14.43 8.20
CA SER A 89 -40.18 -15.64 9.05
C SER A 89 -39.60 -16.88 8.37
N ASN A 90 -39.54 -16.91 7.03
CA ASN A 90 -38.92 -17.99 6.25
C ASN A 90 -37.41 -17.75 6.01
N GLY A 91 -36.82 -16.74 6.63
CA GLY A 91 -35.41 -16.38 6.49
C GLY A 91 -35.20 -15.08 5.72
N LEU A 92 -34.22 -14.29 6.18
CA LEU A 92 -33.88 -12.97 5.63
C LEU A 92 -33.45 -13.03 4.16
N PHE A 93 -32.96 -14.20 3.71
CA PHE A 93 -32.45 -14.43 2.35
C PHE A 93 -33.27 -15.45 1.54
N SER A 94 -34.54 -15.67 1.91
CA SER A 94 -35.40 -16.71 1.30
C SER A 94 -35.58 -16.59 -0.23
N THR A 95 -35.49 -15.38 -0.79
CA THR A 95 -35.68 -15.12 -2.25
C THR A 95 -34.64 -14.14 -2.83
N VAL A 96 -33.56 -13.90 -2.10
CA VAL A 96 -32.48 -12.97 -2.48
C VAL A 96 -31.12 -13.58 -2.18
N ASN A 97 -30.15 -13.20 -3.00
CA ASN A 97 -28.75 -13.44 -2.76
C ASN A 97 -28.17 -12.13 -2.21
N PRO A 98 -27.79 -12.06 -0.91
CA PRO A 98 -27.23 -10.84 -0.37
C PRO A 98 -25.91 -10.51 -1.04
N ASP A 99 -25.81 -9.27 -1.49
CA ASP A 99 -24.53 -8.62 -1.71
C ASP A 99 -24.16 -7.96 -0.38
N PHE A 100 -23.03 -8.30 0.24
CA PHE A 100 -22.64 -7.74 1.54
C PHE A 100 -21.53 -6.72 1.34
N THR A 101 -21.84 -5.44 1.57
CA THR A 101 -20.87 -4.34 1.45
C THR A 101 -20.61 -3.73 2.82
N ALA A 102 -19.39 -3.90 3.33
CA ALA A 102 -18.96 -3.24 4.57
C ALA A 102 -18.74 -1.74 4.31
N PHE A 103 -19.38 -0.90 5.11
CA PHE A 103 -19.39 0.56 4.96
C PHE A 103 -19.62 1.21 6.33
N ASP A 104 -18.75 2.15 6.72
CA ASP A 104 -18.82 2.93 7.96
C ASP A 104 -19.12 2.09 9.24
N GLY A 105 -18.36 1.01 9.44
CA GLY A 105 -18.53 0.11 10.59
C GLY A 105 -19.80 -0.74 10.57
N GLN A 106 -20.55 -0.71 9.48
CA GLN A 106 -21.77 -1.49 9.26
C GLN A 106 -21.66 -2.29 7.95
N VAL A 107 -22.68 -3.10 7.67
CA VAL A 107 -22.80 -3.85 6.42
C VAL A 107 -24.15 -3.56 5.80
N LEU A 108 -24.14 -3.08 4.56
CA LEU A 108 -25.31 -2.93 3.69
C LEU A 108 -25.52 -4.23 2.90
N PHE A 109 -26.78 -4.62 2.71
CA PHE A 109 -27.13 -5.83 1.96
C PHE A 109 -28.57 -5.87 1.45
N SER A 110 -28.85 -6.79 0.52
CA SER A 110 -30.23 -7.09 0.09
C SER A 110 -30.89 -8.11 1.01
N GLY A 111 -32.11 -7.84 1.45
CA GLY A 111 -32.85 -8.70 2.39
C GLY A 111 -34.35 -8.69 2.15
N VAL A 112 -35.06 -9.64 2.75
CA VAL A 112 -36.52 -9.81 2.62
C VAL A 112 -37.23 -9.48 3.92
N ASN A 113 -38.18 -8.55 3.87
CA ASN A 113 -38.98 -8.17 5.02
C ASN A 113 -40.16 -9.13 5.29
N ALA A 114 -40.89 -8.87 6.37
CA ALA A 114 -42.00 -9.69 6.86
C ALA A 114 -43.14 -9.86 5.84
N ASN A 115 -43.26 -8.95 4.86
CA ASN A 115 -44.24 -9.03 3.78
C ASN A 115 -43.73 -9.78 2.55
N GLY A 116 -42.49 -10.30 2.57
CA GLY A 116 -41.87 -10.93 1.41
C GLY A 116 -41.29 -9.96 0.39
N VAL A 117 -41.15 -8.68 0.76
CA VAL A 117 -40.67 -7.61 -0.12
C VAL A 117 -39.15 -7.46 0.05
N LYS A 118 -38.44 -7.25 -1.07
CA LYS A 118 -36.97 -7.12 -1.11
C LYS A 118 -36.57 -5.67 -0.86
N GLY A 119 -35.57 -5.45 -0.04
CA GLY A 119 -35.13 -4.11 0.34
C GLY A 119 -33.63 -4.00 0.57
N LEU A 120 -33.19 -2.77 0.83
CA LEU A 120 -31.86 -2.41 1.29
C LEU A 120 -31.86 -2.51 2.82
N TRP A 121 -30.99 -3.35 3.36
CA TRP A 121 -30.85 -3.61 4.79
C TRP A 121 -29.47 -3.19 5.27
N MET A 122 -29.39 -2.92 6.57
CA MET A 122 -28.15 -2.58 7.25
C MET A 122 -28.00 -3.41 8.52
N THR A 123 -26.76 -3.74 8.91
CA THR A 123 -26.45 -4.36 10.20
C THR A 123 -25.10 -3.90 10.73
N ASN A 124 -24.96 -3.89 12.06
CA ASN A 124 -23.68 -3.78 12.77
C ASN A 124 -23.21 -5.12 13.35
N GLY A 125 -23.77 -6.25 12.88
CA GLY A 125 -23.48 -7.59 13.39
C GLY A 125 -24.28 -8.01 14.60
N THR A 126 -25.32 -7.26 14.99
CA THR A 126 -26.23 -7.62 16.08
C THR A 126 -27.67 -7.62 15.60
N ALA A 127 -28.52 -8.48 16.15
CA ALA A 127 -29.94 -8.52 15.78
C ALA A 127 -30.67 -7.19 16.01
N ALA A 128 -30.27 -6.41 17.03
CA ALA A 128 -30.85 -5.10 17.34
C ALA A 128 -30.40 -4.00 16.37
N GLY A 129 -29.18 -4.10 15.83
CA GLY A 129 -28.67 -3.19 14.81
C GLY A 129 -29.09 -3.57 13.39
N THR A 130 -29.66 -4.76 13.17
CA THR A 130 -30.13 -5.19 11.86
C THR A 130 -31.53 -4.66 11.54
N HIS A 131 -31.67 -3.90 10.46
CA HIS A 131 -32.96 -3.33 10.02
C HIS A 131 -32.99 -2.97 8.53
N GLU A 132 -34.19 -2.86 7.96
CA GLU A 132 -34.43 -2.37 6.60
C GLU A 132 -34.37 -0.83 6.56
N ILE A 133 -33.67 -0.26 5.57
CA ILE A 133 -33.69 1.18 5.28
C ILE A 133 -34.99 1.48 4.55
N THR A 134 -35.95 2.07 5.26
CA THR A 134 -37.29 2.37 4.74
C THR A 134 -37.51 3.87 4.55
N GLY A 135 -38.52 4.24 3.77
CA GLY A 135 -38.88 5.65 3.55
C GLY A 135 -37.98 6.38 2.55
N ILE A 136 -37.28 5.64 1.69
CA ILE A 136 -36.46 6.17 0.60
C ILE A 136 -37.37 6.86 -0.43
N SER A 137 -37.11 8.12 -0.74
CA SER A 137 -37.90 8.88 -1.73
C SER A 137 -37.58 8.42 -3.16
N GLY A 138 -38.60 8.30 -4.02
CA GLY A 138 -38.43 7.86 -5.41
C GLY A 138 -38.16 6.36 -5.60
N ALA A 139 -38.08 5.59 -4.51
CA ALA A 139 -37.90 4.14 -4.54
C ALA A 139 -39.19 3.41 -4.93
N ASN A 140 -39.04 2.20 -5.47
CA ASN A 140 -40.17 1.30 -5.71
C ASN A 140 -40.95 1.00 -4.41
N LEU A 141 -42.29 0.97 -4.49
CA LEU A 141 -43.13 0.58 -3.36
C LEU A 141 -42.94 -0.90 -2.95
N ALA A 142 -42.39 -1.73 -3.85
CA ALA A 142 -41.93 -3.09 -3.57
C ALA A 142 -40.46 -3.13 -3.10
N GLY A 143 -39.94 -2.02 -2.57
CA GLY A 143 -38.61 -1.88 -1.99
C GLY A 143 -37.48 -1.69 -3.01
N VAL A 144 -36.34 -1.19 -2.53
CA VAL A 144 -35.11 -1.06 -3.32
C VAL A 144 -34.29 -2.33 -3.09
N ASN A 145 -34.28 -3.25 -4.05
CA ASN A 145 -33.42 -4.43 -3.99
C ASN A 145 -32.04 -4.08 -4.56
N PRO A 146 -31.02 -3.80 -3.72
CA PRO A 146 -29.72 -3.38 -4.22
C PRO A 146 -29.01 -4.54 -4.92
N SER A 147 -28.24 -4.22 -5.94
CA SER A 147 -27.33 -5.12 -6.61
C SER A 147 -26.03 -4.41 -6.98
N VAL A 148 -24.92 -5.14 -6.94
CA VAL A 148 -23.58 -4.63 -7.29
C VAL A 148 -23.22 -3.40 -6.47
N MET A 149 -23.22 -3.56 -5.15
CA MET A 149 -22.88 -2.50 -4.22
C MET A 149 -21.36 -2.30 -4.14
N THR A 150 -20.92 -1.05 -4.04
CA THR A 150 -19.52 -0.73 -3.76
C THR A 150 -19.42 0.54 -2.93
N VAL A 151 -18.36 0.63 -2.12
CA VAL A 151 -18.03 1.87 -1.41
C VAL A 151 -17.37 2.86 -2.38
N PHE A 152 -17.89 4.07 -2.47
CA PHE A 152 -17.40 5.17 -3.28
C PHE A 152 -17.27 6.43 -2.43
N GLY A 153 -16.05 6.71 -1.94
CA GLY A 153 -15.82 7.80 -1.00
C GLY A 153 -16.57 7.56 0.32
N ASP A 154 -17.39 8.53 0.72
CA ASP A 154 -18.22 8.48 1.93
C ASP A 154 -19.64 7.96 1.66
N GLU A 155 -19.87 7.31 0.51
CA GLU A 155 -21.17 6.76 0.11
C GLU A 155 -21.02 5.34 -0.48
N VAL A 156 -22.12 4.69 -0.77
CA VAL A 156 -22.19 3.41 -1.48
C VAL A 156 -22.99 3.57 -2.78
N LEU A 157 -22.40 3.17 -3.90
CA LEU A 157 -23.06 3.09 -5.21
C LEU A 157 -23.67 1.71 -5.41
N PHE A 158 -24.86 1.64 -6.01
CA PHE A 158 -25.53 0.38 -6.31
C PHE A 158 -26.60 0.52 -7.40
N PHE A 159 -27.00 -0.60 -8.02
CA PHE A 159 -28.14 -0.61 -8.93
C PHE A 159 -29.42 -1.06 -8.23
N GLY A 160 -30.51 -0.33 -8.47
CA GLY A 160 -31.80 -0.53 -7.82
C GLY A 160 -32.98 -0.04 -8.65
N SER A 161 -34.19 -0.43 -8.25
CA SER A 161 -35.42 -0.05 -8.95
C SER A 161 -36.05 1.23 -8.39
N ASP A 162 -36.42 2.14 -9.30
CA ASP A 162 -37.18 3.36 -9.01
C ASP A 162 -38.68 3.10 -8.78
N GLU A 163 -39.43 4.19 -8.53
CA GLU A 163 -40.88 4.17 -8.34
C GLU A 163 -41.66 3.60 -9.53
N SER A 164 -41.09 3.68 -10.74
CA SER A 164 -41.66 3.12 -11.98
C SER A 164 -41.33 1.64 -12.17
N GLY A 165 -40.38 1.11 -11.40
CA GLY A 165 -39.81 -0.23 -11.55
C GLY A 165 -38.66 -0.31 -12.56
N SER A 166 -38.20 0.84 -13.05
CA SER A 166 -37.04 0.97 -13.93
C SER A 166 -35.75 0.88 -13.12
N GLN A 167 -34.67 0.38 -13.74
CA GLN A 167 -33.36 0.28 -13.11
C GLN A 167 -32.62 1.62 -13.18
N GLY A 168 -31.96 1.98 -12.08
CA GLY A 168 -31.12 3.16 -11.97
C GLY A 168 -29.84 2.88 -11.18
N LEU A 169 -28.89 3.79 -11.29
CA LEU A 169 -27.72 3.89 -10.40
C LEU A 169 -28.11 4.77 -9.21
N TRP A 170 -27.91 4.25 -8.01
CA TRP A 170 -28.28 4.86 -6.74
C TRP A 170 -27.06 5.12 -5.88
N VAL A 171 -27.18 6.07 -4.96
CA VAL A 171 -26.19 6.35 -3.90
C VAL A 171 -26.86 6.21 -2.53
N THR A 172 -26.09 5.86 -1.50
CA THR A 172 -26.54 5.86 -0.11
C THR A 172 -25.39 6.15 0.86
N ASP A 173 -25.66 6.95 1.89
CA ASP A 173 -24.79 7.14 3.07
C ASP A 173 -25.19 6.20 4.22
N GLY A 174 -26.07 5.22 3.96
CA GLY A 174 -26.64 4.34 4.97
C GLY A 174 -27.90 4.87 5.65
N THR A 175 -28.36 6.08 5.30
CA THR A 175 -29.60 6.66 5.82
C THR A 175 -30.68 6.74 4.72
N SER A 176 -31.95 6.78 5.12
CA SER A 176 -33.04 6.94 4.16
C SER A 176 -33.07 8.29 3.45
N VAL A 177 -32.46 9.32 4.04
CA VAL A 177 -32.38 10.68 3.46
C VAL A 177 -31.24 10.80 2.47
N GLY A 178 -30.08 10.20 2.76
CA GLY A 178 -28.95 10.15 1.84
C GLY A 178 -29.13 9.11 0.73
N THR A 179 -30.11 8.20 0.83
CA THR A 179 -30.40 7.23 -0.23
C THR A 179 -31.26 7.86 -1.33
N HIS A 180 -30.73 7.93 -2.56
CA HIS A 180 -31.45 8.45 -3.72
C HIS A 180 -30.90 7.94 -5.05
N GLU A 181 -31.72 7.99 -6.10
CA GLU A 181 -31.30 7.65 -7.46
C GLU A 181 -30.41 8.78 -8.00
N LEU A 182 -29.23 8.42 -8.48
CA LEU A 182 -28.33 9.33 -9.18
C LEU A 182 -28.84 9.55 -10.60
N ILE A 183 -29.01 8.46 -11.36
CA ILE A 183 -29.44 8.51 -12.75
C ILE A 183 -30.09 7.18 -13.18
N GLY A 184 -31.15 7.26 -13.99
CA GLY A 184 -31.89 6.12 -14.53
C GLY A 184 -31.12 5.37 -15.61
N ILE A 185 -30.08 4.65 -15.20
CA ILE A 185 -29.28 3.76 -16.04
C ILE A 185 -29.16 2.39 -15.36
N SER A 186 -29.41 1.33 -16.12
CA SER A 186 -29.12 -0.04 -15.65
C SER A 186 -27.64 -0.35 -15.86
N GLY A 187 -27.02 -1.05 -14.92
CA GLY A 187 -25.68 -1.56 -15.13
C GLY A 187 -25.38 -2.79 -14.29
N SER A 188 -24.16 -3.27 -14.45
CA SER A 188 -23.57 -4.41 -13.77
C SER A 188 -22.08 -4.15 -13.59
N HIS A 189 -21.41 -5.00 -12.79
CA HIS A 189 -19.95 -5.00 -12.57
C HIS A 189 -19.40 -3.61 -12.26
N LEU A 190 -19.27 -3.27 -10.99
CA LEU A 190 -18.91 -1.91 -10.57
C LEU A 190 -17.61 -1.94 -9.77
N ALA A 191 -16.67 -1.06 -10.12
CA ALA A 191 -15.38 -0.95 -9.43
C ALA A 191 -14.96 0.52 -9.25
N VAL A 192 -14.40 0.84 -8.09
CA VAL A 192 -13.92 2.20 -7.75
C VAL A 192 -12.41 2.29 -7.87
N PHE A 193 -11.92 3.28 -8.60
CA PHE A 193 -10.49 3.56 -8.77
C PHE A 193 -10.29 5.07 -9.00
N ASN A 194 -9.22 5.65 -8.45
CA ASN A 194 -8.84 7.06 -8.65
C ASN A 194 -10.01 8.07 -8.51
N ASP A 195 -10.81 7.94 -7.44
CA ASP A 195 -11.98 8.79 -7.16
C ASP A 195 -13.10 8.73 -8.22
N GLN A 196 -13.10 7.70 -9.06
CA GLN A 196 -14.17 7.39 -10.02
C GLN A 196 -14.66 5.97 -9.84
N ALA A 197 -15.90 5.69 -10.23
CA ALA A 197 -16.37 4.34 -10.42
C ALA A 197 -16.52 4.05 -11.91
N LEU A 198 -16.12 2.85 -12.33
CA LEU A 198 -16.42 2.31 -13.64
C LEU A 198 -17.49 1.23 -13.51
N PHE A 199 -18.28 1.06 -14.56
CA PHE A 199 -19.25 -0.02 -14.64
C PHE A 199 -19.59 -0.39 -16.08
N GLU A 200 -20.20 -1.56 -16.23
CA GLU A 200 -20.78 -1.99 -17.49
C GLU A 200 -22.22 -1.48 -17.62
N SER A 201 -22.55 -0.88 -18.77
CA SER A 201 -23.92 -0.46 -19.06
C SER A 201 -24.19 -0.38 -20.56
N LYS A 202 -25.47 -0.36 -20.93
CA LYS A 202 -25.93 -0.29 -22.32
C LYS A 202 -25.91 1.13 -22.86
N ASP A 203 -25.35 1.30 -24.05
CA ASP A 203 -25.48 2.51 -24.85
C ASP A 203 -26.92 2.67 -25.39
N ALA A 204 -27.17 3.79 -26.09
CA ALA A 204 -28.47 4.07 -26.71
C ALA A 204 -28.90 3.06 -27.79
N ASN A 205 -27.98 2.24 -28.30
CA ASN A 205 -28.23 1.19 -29.28
C ASN A 205 -28.41 -0.20 -28.62
N GLY A 206 -28.25 -0.30 -27.30
CA GLY A 206 -28.33 -1.55 -26.54
C GLY A 206 -27.03 -2.35 -26.48
N ASN A 207 -25.89 -1.78 -26.89
CA ASN A 207 -24.57 -2.40 -26.80
C ASN A 207 -23.98 -2.21 -25.40
N LEU A 208 -23.38 -3.24 -24.82
CA LEU A 208 -22.72 -3.14 -23.51
C LEU A 208 -21.33 -2.52 -23.67
N ASN A 209 -21.10 -1.42 -22.98
CA ASN A 209 -19.87 -0.64 -23.01
C ASN A 209 -19.42 -0.26 -21.60
N LEU A 210 -18.21 0.30 -21.53
CA LEU A 210 -17.62 0.81 -20.30
C LEU A 210 -18.12 2.22 -20.01
N TRP A 211 -18.65 2.43 -18.83
CA TRP A 211 -19.13 3.70 -18.30
C TRP A 211 -18.30 4.12 -17.10
N VAL A 212 -18.25 5.43 -16.86
CA VAL A 212 -17.61 6.02 -15.68
C VAL A 212 -18.57 6.97 -14.97
N THR A 213 -18.39 7.14 -13.66
CA THR A 213 -19.07 8.13 -12.83
C THR A 213 -18.12 8.67 -11.77
N ASP A 214 -18.31 9.94 -11.40
CA ASP A 214 -17.67 10.60 -10.25
C ASP A 214 -18.64 10.78 -9.08
N GLY A 215 -19.77 10.04 -9.09
CA GLY A 215 -20.87 10.19 -8.13
C GLY A 215 -21.85 11.30 -8.50
N THR A 216 -21.67 12.00 -9.62
CA THR A 216 -22.60 13.03 -10.11
C THR A 216 -23.29 12.63 -11.41
N VAL A 217 -24.48 13.19 -11.66
CA VAL A 217 -25.21 13.00 -12.92
C VAL A 217 -24.38 13.45 -14.12
N VAL A 218 -23.66 14.56 -14.01
CA VAL A 218 -22.87 15.14 -15.12
C VAL A 218 -21.61 14.32 -15.39
N GLY A 219 -20.96 13.79 -14.35
CA GLY A 219 -19.80 12.93 -14.50
C GLY A 219 -20.13 11.49 -14.89
N THR A 220 -21.42 11.10 -14.91
CA THR A 220 -21.85 9.76 -15.33
C THR A 220 -22.01 9.67 -16.86
N HIS A 221 -21.11 8.98 -17.54
CA HIS A 221 -21.11 8.87 -19.00
C HIS A 221 -20.35 7.64 -19.55
N GLU A 222 -20.67 7.27 -20.79
CA GLU A 222 -19.99 6.20 -21.53
C GLU A 222 -18.59 6.63 -21.99
N LEU A 223 -17.60 5.75 -21.87
CA LEU A 223 -16.28 5.93 -22.47
C LEU A 223 -16.33 5.59 -23.96
N THR A 224 -16.67 6.58 -24.77
CA THR A 224 -16.75 6.45 -26.23
C THR A 224 -15.38 6.61 -26.92
N GLY A 225 -15.24 6.04 -28.11
CA GLY A 225 -14.04 6.25 -28.95
C GLY A 225 -12.82 5.41 -28.57
N ILE A 226 -13.01 4.31 -27.85
CA ILE A 226 -11.95 3.36 -27.49
C ILE A 226 -11.40 2.69 -28.76
N SER A 227 -10.10 2.83 -29.00
CA SER A 227 -9.45 2.28 -30.20
C SER A 227 -9.39 0.76 -30.15
N GLY A 228 -9.72 0.10 -31.26
CA GLY A 228 -9.67 -1.36 -31.36
C GLY A 228 -10.80 -2.11 -30.65
N ALA A 229 -11.75 -1.40 -30.02
CA ALA A 229 -12.94 -2.02 -29.41
C ALA A 229 -13.93 -2.52 -30.47
N ASN A 230 -14.74 -3.52 -30.11
CA ASN A 230 -15.79 -4.02 -30.99
C ASN A 230 -16.90 -2.97 -31.23
N SER A 231 -17.38 -2.87 -32.47
CA SER A 231 -18.46 -1.93 -32.82
C SER A 231 -19.84 -2.31 -32.25
N GLY A 232 -20.03 -3.55 -31.82
CA GLY A 232 -21.24 -4.06 -31.16
C GLY A 232 -21.18 -4.02 -29.63
N GLY A 233 -20.19 -3.33 -29.05
CA GLY A 233 -19.99 -3.20 -27.61
C GLY A 233 -18.65 -3.76 -27.13
N LEU A 234 -18.01 -3.09 -26.19
CA LEU A 234 -16.78 -3.59 -25.54
C LEU A 234 -17.04 -4.89 -24.76
N PHE A 235 -18.29 -5.14 -24.37
CA PHE A 235 -18.71 -6.37 -23.68
C PHE A 235 -19.80 -7.09 -24.47
N SER A 236 -19.89 -8.41 -24.28
CA SER A 236 -20.81 -9.25 -25.05
C SER A 236 -22.23 -9.21 -24.47
N ASN A 237 -23.23 -8.97 -25.32
CA ASN A 237 -24.64 -9.22 -24.99
C ASN A 237 -25.01 -10.72 -24.98
N VAL A 238 -24.13 -11.60 -25.47
CA VAL A 238 -24.38 -13.04 -25.64
C VAL A 238 -23.13 -13.82 -25.24
N GLY A 239 -23.14 -14.44 -24.07
CA GLY A 239 -22.08 -15.34 -23.59
C GLY A 239 -21.10 -14.72 -22.57
N ASN A 240 -20.47 -15.60 -21.80
CA ASN A 240 -19.50 -15.38 -20.71
C ASN A 240 -18.06 -15.34 -21.30
N PRO A 241 -17.17 -14.40 -20.95
CA PRO A 241 -17.13 -13.72 -19.65
C PRO A 241 -17.72 -12.33 -19.55
N ASP A 242 -18.48 -12.19 -18.45
CA ASP A 242 -18.79 -10.94 -17.80
C ASP A 242 -17.50 -10.18 -17.48
N PRO A 243 -17.49 -8.84 -17.50
CA PRO A 243 -16.30 -8.08 -17.20
C PRO A 243 -15.86 -8.25 -15.74
N ASP A 244 -14.62 -8.71 -15.57
CA ASP A 244 -13.92 -8.73 -14.30
C ASP A 244 -13.06 -7.46 -14.18
N PHE A 245 -13.47 -6.54 -13.32
CA PHE A 245 -12.77 -5.27 -13.13
C PHE A 245 -11.76 -5.36 -11.97
N THR A 246 -10.51 -5.62 -12.31
CA THR A 246 -9.42 -5.75 -11.32
C THR A 246 -8.55 -4.49 -11.28
N ILE A 247 -8.54 -3.80 -10.15
CA ILE A 247 -7.76 -2.57 -9.95
C ILE A 247 -6.30 -2.94 -9.65
N TYR A 248 -5.37 -2.52 -10.50
CA TYR A 248 -3.95 -2.86 -10.37
C TYR A 248 -3.08 -1.68 -10.83
N ASN A 249 -2.13 -1.25 -9.99
CA ASN A 249 -1.20 -0.15 -10.25
C ASN A 249 -1.86 1.14 -10.77
N GLY A 250 -2.97 1.55 -10.14
CA GLY A 250 -3.69 2.79 -10.49
C GLY A 250 -4.47 2.73 -11.81
N LYS A 251 -4.62 1.53 -12.38
CA LYS A 251 -5.39 1.22 -13.59
C LYS A 251 -6.36 0.08 -13.30
N VAL A 252 -7.28 -0.19 -14.24
CA VAL A 252 -8.17 -1.35 -14.17
C VAL A 252 -7.86 -2.29 -15.32
N LEU A 253 -7.62 -3.56 -15.00
CA LEU A 253 -7.52 -4.67 -15.94
C LEU A 253 -8.87 -5.38 -16.04
N PHE A 254 -9.26 -5.76 -17.27
CA PHE A 254 -10.53 -6.42 -17.53
C PHE A 254 -10.55 -7.25 -18.81
N ASN A 255 -11.52 -8.14 -18.96
CA ASN A 255 -11.81 -8.81 -20.23
C ASN A 255 -12.73 -7.96 -21.11
N GLY A 256 -12.42 -7.87 -22.39
CA GLY A 256 -13.21 -7.09 -23.35
C GLY A 256 -13.08 -7.59 -24.78
N LEU A 257 -14.05 -7.24 -25.63
CA LEU A 257 -14.11 -7.60 -27.03
C LEU A 257 -13.33 -6.61 -27.91
N ASN A 258 -12.40 -7.13 -28.69
CA ASN A 258 -11.71 -6.36 -29.71
C ASN A 258 -12.53 -6.23 -31.02
N ALA A 259 -11.99 -5.50 -31.98
CA ALA A 259 -12.62 -5.21 -33.27
C ALA A 259 -13.01 -6.48 -34.07
N SER A 260 -12.40 -7.63 -33.76
CA SER A 260 -12.74 -8.92 -34.37
C SER A 260 -13.80 -9.71 -33.60
N GLY A 261 -14.29 -9.20 -32.47
CA GLY A 261 -15.29 -9.84 -31.61
C GLY A 261 -14.70 -10.93 -30.73
N VAL A 262 -13.42 -10.80 -30.37
CA VAL A 262 -12.67 -11.77 -29.59
C VAL A 262 -12.30 -11.18 -28.24
N PHE A 263 -12.38 -11.98 -27.18
CA PHE A 263 -12.03 -11.56 -25.82
C PHE A 263 -10.51 -11.47 -25.60
N GLY A 264 -10.04 -10.30 -25.21
CA GLY A 264 -8.65 -10.03 -24.82
C GLY A 264 -8.54 -9.49 -23.40
N LEU A 265 -7.30 -9.26 -22.96
CA LEU A 265 -6.99 -8.54 -21.73
C LEU A 265 -6.88 -7.05 -22.05
N TRP A 266 -7.69 -6.23 -21.40
CA TRP A 266 -7.76 -4.79 -21.58
C TRP A 266 -7.27 -4.08 -20.33
N VAL A 267 -6.80 -2.86 -20.52
CA VAL A 267 -6.42 -1.94 -19.45
C VAL A 267 -7.08 -0.59 -19.67
N THR A 268 -7.49 0.09 -18.59
CA THR A 268 -8.00 1.46 -18.61
C THR A 268 -7.45 2.27 -17.43
N ASP A 269 -7.34 3.58 -17.61
CA ASP A 269 -7.12 4.57 -16.54
C ASP A 269 -8.35 5.47 -16.33
N GLY A 270 -9.52 5.05 -16.83
CA GLY A 270 -10.75 5.84 -16.78
C GLY A 270 -10.95 6.77 -17.96
N THR A 271 -10.00 6.85 -18.90
CA THR A 271 -10.12 7.66 -20.10
C THR A 271 -10.19 6.80 -21.36
N ALA A 272 -10.87 7.29 -22.39
CA ALA A 272 -10.92 6.61 -23.69
C ALA A 272 -9.53 6.42 -24.32
N VAL A 273 -8.60 7.36 -24.12
CA VAL A 273 -7.22 7.30 -24.65
C VAL A 273 -6.39 6.27 -23.89
N GLY A 274 -6.54 6.18 -22.57
CA GLY A 274 -5.86 5.19 -21.75
C GLY A 274 -6.46 3.78 -21.82
N THR A 275 -7.61 3.62 -22.48
CA THR A 275 -8.28 2.33 -22.63
C THR A 275 -7.84 1.60 -23.89
N HIS A 276 -7.21 0.42 -23.73
CA HIS A 276 -6.72 -0.39 -24.86
C HIS A 276 -6.51 -1.87 -24.49
N GLU A 277 -6.49 -2.74 -25.51
CA GLU A 277 -6.14 -4.16 -25.37
C GLU A 277 -4.62 -4.33 -25.22
N ILE A 278 -4.20 -5.17 -24.27
CA ILE A 278 -2.83 -5.65 -24.14
C ILE A 278 -2.61 -6.75 -25.19
N THR A 279 -2.00 -6.34 -26.31
CA THR A 279 -1.76 -7.22 -27.46
C THR A 279 -0.32 -7.78 -27.49
N GLY A 280 -0.09 -8.83 -28.28
CA GLY A 280 1.25 -9.39 -28.47
C GLY A 280 1.72 -10.33 -27.36
N ILE A 281 0.79 -10.88 -26.57
CA ILE A 281 1.07 -11.84 -25.49
C ILE A 281 1.55 -13.16 -26.10
N SER A 282 2.74 -13.60 -25.73
CA SER A 282 3.33 -14.84 -26.25
C SER A 282 2.60 -16.06 -25.69
N GLY A 283 2.29 -17.04 -26.54
CA GLY A 283 1.62 -18.28 -26.15
C GLY A 283 0.11 -18.14 -25.92
N ALA A 284 -0.48 -16.96 -26.10
CA ALA A 284 -1.92 -16.77 -25.99
C ALA A 284 -2.66 -17.40 -27.19
N TYR A 285 -3.89 -17.85 -26.96
CA TYR A 285 -4.73 -18.41 -28.01
C TYR A 285 -5.01 -17.41 -29.12
N SER A 286 -4.92 -17.85 -30.39
CA SER A 286 -5.11 -16.95 -31.54
C SER A 286 -6.53 -16.39 -31.66
N ASN A 287 -7.52 -17.05 -31.05
CA ASN A 287 -8.90 -16.55 -30.98
C ASN A 287 -9.23 -15.94 -29.60
N GLY A 288 -8.22 -15.40 -28.90
CA GLY A 288 -8.40 -14.57 -27.70
C GLY A 288 -7.96 -15.23 -26.40
N LEU A 289 -7.32 -14.44 -25.54
CA LEU A 289 -6.88 -14.86 -24.21
C LEU A 289 -8.07 -15.14 -23.28
N SER A 290 -9.20 -14.43 -23.45
CA SER A 290 -10.41 -14.57 -22.61
C SER A 290 -10.09 -14.64 -21.10
N PRO A 291 -9.46 -13.59 -20.52
CA PRO A 291 -9.06 -13.61 -19.12
C PRO A 291 -10.28 -13.68 -18.19
N ARG A 292 -10.15 -14.42 -17.10
CA ARG A 292 -11.19 -14.66 -16.09
C ARG A 292 -10.58 -14.75 -14.70
N ASN A 293 -11.33 -14.37 -13.66
CA ASN A 293 -10.95 -14.51 -12.26
C ASN A 293 -9.57 -13.89 -11.98
N MET A 294 -9.41 -12.62 -12.36
CA MET A 294 -8.22 -11.85 -12.09
C MET A 294 -8.10 -11.60 -10.59
N THR A 295 -6.94 -11.89 -10.02
CA THR A 295 -6.67 -11.69 -8.60
C THR A 295 -5.23 -11.28 -8.37
N ILE A 296 -5.03 -10.29 -7.51
CA ILE A 296 -3.70 -9.72 -7.24
C ILE A 296 -2.93 -10.64 -6.29
N VAL A 297 -1.66 -10.89 -6.60
CA VAL A 297 -0.70 -11.60 -5.76
C VAL A 297 0.70 -11.05 -5.96
N ASN A 298 1.38 -10.71 -4.86
CA ASN A 298 2.79 -10.26 -4.89
C ASN A 298 3.10 -9.22 -5.98
N ASN A 299 2.27 -8.17 -6.07
CA ASN A 299 2.37 -7.10 -7.07
C ASN A 299 2.24 -7.57 -8.53
N LYS A 300 1.51 -8.65 -8.79
CA LYS A 300 1.11 -9.15 -10.11
C LYS A 300 -0.37 -9.52 -10.08
N VAL A 301 -0.96 -9.78 -11.24
CA VAL A 301 -2.31 -10.33 -11.36
C VAL A 301 -2.23 -11.73 -11.92
N VAL A 302 -2.84 -12.69 -11.23
CA VAL A 302 -3.00 -14.07 -11.67
C VAL A 302 -4.44 -14.27 -12.13
N PHE A 303 -4.63 -15.01 -13.22
CA PHE A 303 -5.93 -15.19 -13.86
C PHE A 303 -5.98 -16.46 -14.71
N ILE A 304 -7.17 -16.83 -15.16
CA ILE A 304 -7.38 -17.94 -16.09
C ILE A 304 -7.44 -17.40 -17.52
N GLY A 305 -6.70 -18.00 -18.45
CA GLY A 305 -6.64 -17.55 -19.84
C GLY A 305 -6.33 -18.68 -20.84
N GLY A 306 -6.69 -18.47 -22.09
CA GLY A 306 -6.50 -19.41 -23.20
C GLY A 306 -5.06 -19.52 -23.68
N ASP A 307 -4.52 -20.74 -23.67
CA ASP A 307 -3.21 -21.12 -24.19
C ASP A 307 -3.18 -21.28 -25.72
N ALA A 308 -1.99 -21.51 -26.28
CA ALA A 308 -1.79 -21.67 -27.71
C ALA A 308 -2.60 -22.84 -28.33
N ASN A 309 -3.08 -23.78 -27.51
CA ASN A 309 -3.90 -24.93 -27.93
C ASN A 309 -5.41 -24.67 -27.76
N GLY A 310 -5.81 -23.52 -27.20
CA GLY A 310 -7.20 -23.19 -26.87
C GLY A 310 -7.69 -23.83 -25.57
N GLN A 311 -6.78 -24.32 -24.72
CA GLN A 311 -7.09 -24.76 -23.36
C GLN A 311 -6.95 -23.57 -22.40
N PHE A 312 -7.77 -23.54 -21.35
CA PHE A 312 -7.60 -22.55 -20.28
C PHE A 312 -6.54 -23.03 -19.29
N ASP A 313 -5.59 -22.16 -18.93
CA ASP A 313 -4.54 -22.43 -17.95
C ASP A 313 -4.37 -21.21 -17.03
N LEU A 314 -3.49 -21.32 -16.03
CA LEU A 314 -3.16 -20.22 -15.12
C LEU A 314 -2.12 -19.28 -15.76
N TRP A 315 -2.40 -17.99 -15.73
CA TRP A 315 -1.56 -16.92 -16.27
C TRP A 315 -1.20 -15.91 -15.20
N VAL A 316 -0.11 -15.17 -15.44
CA VAL A 316 0.28 -14.01 -14.64
C VAL A 316 0.53 -12.81 -15.55
N THR A 317 0.24 -11.60 -15.07
CA THR A 317 0.55 -10.34 -15.73
C THR A 317 1.02 -9.27 -14.74
N ASP A 318 1.86 -8.36 -15.22
CA ASP A 318 2.24 -7.10 -14.55
C ASP A 318 1.56 -5.89 -15.21
N GLY A 319 0.50 -6.13 -16.00
CA GLY A 319 -0.19 -5.11 -16.78
C GLY A 319 0.49 -4.79 -18.12
N THR A 320 1.54 -5.51 -18.51
CA THR A 320 2.22 -5.35 -19.81
C THR A 320 2.20 -6.64 -20.62
N ALA A 321 2.31 -6.54 -21.95
CA ALA A 321 2.41 -7.70 -22.82
C ALA A 321 3.65 -8.57 -22.54
N ALA A 322 4.78 -7.94 -22.17
CA ALA A 322 6.03 -8.63 -21.89
C ALA A 322 6.01 -9.38 -20.54
N GLY A 323 5.33 -8.83 -19.53
CA GLY A 323 5.14 -9.50 -18.25
C GLY A 323 3.98 -10.49 -18.22
N THR A 324 3.19 -10.58 -19.30
CA THR A 324 2.06 -11.52 -19.38
C THR A 324 2.51 -12.88 -19.93
N HIS A 325 2.42 -13.93 -19.11
CA HIS A 325 2.80 -15.28 -19.51
C HIS A 325 2.09 -16.36 -18.68
N GLN A 326 2.08 -17.58 -19.21
CA GLN A 326 1.49 -18.77 -18.58
C GLN A 326 2.35 -19.24 -17.39
N LEU A 327 1.72 -19.53 -16.25
CA LEU A 327 2.37 -20.04 -15.04
C LEU A 327 2.53 -21.57 -15.04
N THR A 328 1.54 -22.30 -15.56
CA THR A 328 1.54 -23.77 -15.60
C THR A 328 1.43 -24.28 -17.02
N SER A 329 2.28 -25.24 -17.42
CA SER A 329 2.16 -25.91 -18.72
C SER A 329 1.59 -27.31 -18.53
N GLY A 330 0.40 -27.59 -19.07
CA GLY A 330 -0.16 -28.95 -19.05
C GLY A 330 -1.66 -29.07 -18.82
N GLY A 331 -2.40 -27.95 -18.81
CA GLY A 331 -3.85 -27.96 -18.66
C GLY A 331 -4.29 -28.36 -17.26
N LEU A 332 -4.27 -27.40 -16.33
CA LEU A 332 -5.33 -27.38 -15.33
C LEU A 332 -6.61 -27.13 -16.14
N TRP A 333 -7.63 -27.99 -16.09
CA TRP A 333 -8.89 -27.69 -16.78
C TRP A 333 -9.84 -27.08 -15.74
N PRO A 334 -9.84 -25.74 -15.50
CA PRO A 334 -11.04 -25.10 -15.05
C PRO A 334 -12.01 -25.15 -16.23
N SER A 335 -12.87 -26.17 -16.27
CA SER A 335 -14.02 -26.13 -17.16
C SER A 335 -14.76 -24.80 -16.95
N ILE A 336 -15.10 -24.19 -18.07
CA ILE A 336 -15.82 -22.92 -18.24
C ILE A 336 -17.23 -22.96 -17.60
N GLU A 337 -17.61 -24.08 -16.97
CA GLU A 337 -18.95 -24.34 -16.44
C GLU A 337 -19.09 -24.12 -14.93
N GLY A 338 -17.99 -23.82 -14.21
CA GLY A 338 -18.07 -23.50 -12.77
C GLY A 338 -16.97 -22.55 -12.33
N ASN A 339 -17.35 -21.39 -11.78
CA ASN A 339 -16.46 -20.36 -11.24
C ASN A 339 -15.32 -20.98 -10.39
N ALA A 340 -14.10 -21.02 -10.93
CA ALA A 340 -12.92 -21.25 -10.11
C ALA A 340 -12.67 -19.97 -9.30
N ASN A 341 -13.19 -19.91 -8.07
CA ASN A 341 -13.02 -18.72 -7.24
C ASN A 341 -11.58 -18.60 -6.80
N PHE A 342 -11.00 -17.43 -7.06
CA PHE A 342 -9.68 -17.07 -6.56
C PHE A 342 -9.88 -16.20 -5.33
N ALA A 343 -9.00 -16.35 -4.35
CA ALA A 343 -8.77 -15.24 -3.42
C ALA A 343 -7.32 -15.15 -2.99
N SER A 344 -6.94 -13.91 -2.77
CA SER A 344 -5.65 -13.57 -2.21
C SER A 344 -5.66 -13.73 -0.69
N PHE A 345 -4.61 -14.35 -0.16
CA PHE A 345 -4.39 -14.51 1.27
C PHE A 345 -2.89 -14.72 1.52
N ASN A 346 -2.29 -13.95 2.43
CA ASN A 346 -0.86 -14.05 2.80
C ASN A 346 0.12 -14.14 1.61
N GLY A 347 -0.05 -13.30 0.60
CA GLY A 347 0.83 -13.28 -0.58
C GLY A 347 0.66 -14.49 -1.51
N HIS A 348 -0.44 -15.22 -1.39
CA HIS A 348 -0.80 -16.33 -2.26
C HIS A 348 -2.22 -16.16 -2.79
N VAL A 349 -2.55 -16.83 -3.89
CA VAL A 349 -3.91 -17.01 -4.39
C VAL A 349 -4.32 -18.45 -4.17
N PHE A 350 -5.45 -18.63 -3.49
CA PHE A 350 -6.09 -19.92 -3.27
C PHE A 350 -7.21 -20.09 -4.29
N PHE A 351 -7.33 -21.28 -4.87
CA PHE A 351 -8.30 -21.56 -5.92
C PHE A 351 -8.63 -23.04 -6.00
N ASN A 352 -9.69 -23.40 -6.73
CA ASN A 352 -10.04 -24.79 -7.02
C ASN A 352 -10.12 -25.04 -8.54
N PRO A 353 -9.23 -25.86 -9.13
CA PRO A 353 -9.32 -26.29 -10.51
C PRO A 353 -10.39 -27.39 -10.66
N THR A 354 -11.39 -27.15 -11.51
CA THR A 354 -12.61 -28.00 -11.56
C THR A 354 -12.40 -29.45 -12.00
N LYS A 355 -11.24 -29.81 -12.58
CA LYS A 355 -10.94 -31.19 -13.04
C LYS A 355 -10.31 -32.09 -11.97
N ASP A 356 -9.46 -31.53 -11.11
CA ASP A 356 -8.69 -32.32 -10.15
C ASP A 356 -9.30 -32.29 -8.75
N PHE A 357 -10.28 -31.40 -8.52
CA PHE A 357 -10.98 -31.20 -7.25
C PHE A 357 -10.05 -31.07 -6.04
N GLY A 358 -9.77 -29.84 -5.59
CA GLY A 358 -8.93 -29.63 -4.41
C GLY A 358 -8.71 -28.15 -4.13
N LEU A 359 -8.16 -27.83 -2.97
CA LEU A 359 -7.73 -26.46 -2.65
C LEU A 359 -6.29 -26.29 -3.12
N TRP A 360 -6.08 -25.46 -4.13
CA TRP A 360 -4.77 -25.14 -4.69
C TRP A 360 -4.30 -23.78 -4.20
N VAL A 361 -2.99 -23.58 -4.18
CA VAL A 361 -2.34 -22.34 -3.80
C VAL A 361 -1.28 -21.97 -4.85
N THR A 362 -1.11 -20.67 -5.12
CA THR A 362 -0.05 -20.12 -5.95
C THR A 362 0.48 -18.81 -5.37
N ASP A 363 1.79 -18.59 -5.39
CA ASP A 363 2.42 -17.30 -5.07
C ASP A 363 2.60 -16.40 -6.31
N GLY A 364 2.05 -16.81 -7.46
CA GLY A 364 2.29 -16.19 -8.76
C GLY A 364 3.54 -16.70 -9.47
N THR A 365 4.10 -17.84 -9.04
CA THR A 365 5.20 -18.55 -9.71
C THR A 365 4.82 -20.00 -10.00
N SER A 366 5.45 -20.60 -11.02
CA SER A 366 5.25 -22.03 -11.33
C SER A 366 5.66 -22.95 -10.18
N ALA A 367 6.70 -22.58 -9.42
CA ALA A 367 7.22 -23.39 -8.31
C ALA A 367 6.33 -23.33 -7.06
N GLY A 368 5.72 -22.17 -6.80
CA GLY A 368 4.78 -21.99 -5.69
C GLY A 368 3.35 -22.46 -6.01
N THR A 369 3.07 -22.92 -7.22
CA THR A 369 1.74 -23.40 -7.63
C THR A 369 1.58 -24.89 -7.34
N HIS A 370 0.74 -25.26 -6.37
CA HIS A 370 0.54 -26.66 -5.96
C HIS A 370 -0.79 -26.88 -5.21
N GLU A 371 -1.22 -28.14 -5.12
CA GLU A 371 -2.38 -28.55 -4.33
C GLU A 371 -2.05 -28.67 -2.84
N LEU A 372 -2.95 -28.20 -1.97
CA LEU A 372 -2.91 -28.46 -0.54
C LEU A 372 -3.43 -29.87 -0.26
N THR A 373 -2.52 -30.82 -0.12
CA THR A 373 -2.82 -32.23 0.14
C THR A 373 -2.86 -32.57 1.63
N GLY A 374 -3.54 -33.65 2.01
CA GLY A 374 -3.51 -34.19 3.37
C GLY A 374 -4.50 -33.59 4.38
N ILE A 375 -5.56 -32.93 3.91
CA ILE A 375 -6.62 -32.36 4.75
C ILE A 375 -7.53 -33.49 5.29
N SER A 376 -7.45 -33.76 6.60
CA SER A 376 -8.20 -34.84 7.26
C SER A 376 -9.67 -34.47 7.45
N GLY A 377 -10.60 -35.36 7.06
CA GLY A 377 -12.04 -35.20 7.28
C GLY A 377 -12.82 -34.52 6.15
N ALA A 378 -12.13 -33.97 5.15
CA ALA A 378 -12.73 -33.46 3.92
C ALA A 378 -13.13 -34.62 2.99
N TYR A 379 -14.26 -34.49 2.28
CA TYR A 379 -14.55 -35.39 1.17
C TYR A 379 -13.64 -35.06 -0.01
N PRO A 380 -12.88 -36.01 -0.56
CA PRO A 380 -12.03 -35.77 -1.71
C PRO A 380 -12.93 -35.45 -2.90
N GLY A 381 -12.97 -34.18 -3.33
CA GLY A 381 -13.82 -33.79 -4.45
C GLY A 381 -14.49 -32.43 -4.36
N PHE A 382 -14.67 -31.84 -3.18
CA PHE A 382 -15.63 -30.72 -3.04
C PHE A 382 -15.23 -29.66 -2.01
N LEU A 383 -13.95 -29.32 -1.90
CA LEU A 383 -13.60 -28.01 -1.32
C LEU A 383 -13.90 -26.97 -2.38
N ASN A 384 -15.15 -26.51 -2.46
CA ASN A 384 -15.58 -25.48 -3.39
C ASN A 384 -15.66 -24.16 -2.63
N PRO A 385 -14.56 -23.42 -2.54
CA PRO A 385 -14.59 -22.16 -1.82
C PRO A 385 -15.38 -21.17 -2.69
N LEU A 386 -16.70 -21.10 -2.49
CA LEU A 386 -17.57 -20.19 -3.23
C LEU A 386 -17.36 -18.73 -2.83
N PHE A 387 -16.78 -18.52 -1.64
CA PHE A 387 -16.50 -17.23 -1.04
C PHE A 387 -15.27 -17.40 -0.16
N LEU A 388 -14.09 -17.13 -0.72
CA LEU A 388 -12.87 -17.03 0.06
C LEU A 388 -12.78 -15.59 0.57
N THR A 389 -12.71 -15.40 1.88
CA THR A 389 -12.43 -14.08 2.44
C THR A 389 -11.27 -14.16 3.40
N ALA A 390 -10.24 -13.37 3.14
CA ALA A 390 -9.14 -13.19 4.07
C ALA A 390 -9.69 -12.53 5.33
N PHE A 391 -9.72 -13.30 6.41
CA PHE A 391 -10.09 -12.80 7.72
C PHE A 391 -8.81 -12.59 8.52
N THR A 392 -8.45 -11.33 8.70
CA THR A 392 -7.67 -10.96 9.87
C THR A 392 -8.64 -10.99 11.04
N SER A 393 -8.42 -11.84 12.04
CA SER A 393 -9.22 -11.78 13.25
C SER A 393 -9.07 -10.39 13.89
N GLY A 394 -10.01 -9.49 13.61
CA GLY A 394 -10.30 -8.34 14.47
C GLY A 394 -11.30 -8.72 15.56
N GLY A 395 -11.55 -10.02 15.73
CA GLY A 395 -12.49 -10.53 16.69
C GLY A 395 -11.93 -10.46 18.10
N THR A 396 -12.81 -10.16 19.04
CA THR A 396 -12.67 -10.23 20.49
C THR A 396 -12.29 -11.61 21.04
N THR A 397 -11.31 -12.29 20.45
CA THR A 397 -10.34 -12.99 21.29
C THR A 397 -9.73 -11.90 22.18
N THR A 398 -9.63 -12.13 23.48
CA THR A 398 -8.80 -11.30 24.37
C THR A 398 -7.52 -10.93 23.62
N ASP A 399 -7.27 -9.65 23.32
CA ASP A 399 -6.07 -9.20 22.59
C ASP A 399 -4.83 -9.96 23.13
N GLN A 400 -4.31 -10.90 22.35
CA GLN A 400 -3.33 -11.84 22.87
C GLN A 400 -2.01 -11.09 22.99
N ILE A 401 -1.56 -10.89 24.22
CA ILE A 401 -0.24 -10.31 24.45
C ILE A 401 0.83 -11.25 23.89
N SER A 402 1.79 -10.66 23.18
CA SER A 402 2.97 -11.31 22.65
C SER A 402 4.16 -10.93 23.55
N PRO A 403 4.53 -11.77 24.53
CA PRO A 403 5.53 -11.42 25.52
C PRO A 403 6.93 -11.52 24.92
N TYR A 404 7.84 -10.67 25.39
CA TYR A 404 9.23 -10.73 25.01
C TYR A 404 10.16 -10.55 26.21
N ILE A 405 11.37 -11.10 26.08
CA ILE A 405 12.50 -10.78 26.96
C ILE A 405 13.72 -10.47 26.11
N PHE A 406 14.52 -9.49 26.55
CA PHE A 406 15.80 -9.16 25.92
C PHE A 406 16.90 -9.16 26.96
N ASP A 407 17.92 -9.97 26.73
CA ASP A 407 19.17 -9.94 27.47
C ASP A 407 20.18 -9.11 26.66
N ASN A 408 20.81 -8.13 27.30
CA ASN A 408 21.60 -7.11 26.62
C ASN A 408 23.00 -7.03 27.22
N THR A 409 24.01 -7.11 26.36
CA THR A 409 25.41 -6.81 26.69
C THR A 409 25.82 -5.53 26.01
N VAL A 410 26.17 -4.50 26.80
CA VAL A 410 26.51 -3.18 26.27
C VAL A 410 28.00 -2.90 26.40
N PHE A 411 28.60 -2.40 25.32
CA PHE A 411 29.98 -1.94 25.25
C PHE A 411 30.03 -0.42 25.04
N ASP A 412 31.14 0.19 25.43
CA ASP A 412 31.42 1.61 25.18
C ASP A 412 32.57 1.73 24.17
N GLN A 413 32.31 2.38 23.05
CA GLN A 413 33.28 2.60 21.98
C GLN A 413 33.90 3.99 22.08
N THR A 414 35.23 4.00 22.22
CA THR A 414 36.04 5.23 22.35
C THR A 414 37.13 5.35 21.28
N SER A 415 37.21 4.40 20.33
CA SER A 415 38.21 4.36 19.26
C SER A 415 37.75 3.51 18.07
N ASP A 416 38.54 3.47 16.99
CA ASP A 416 38.29 2.62 15.80
C ASP A 416 38.51 1.12 16.05
N THR A 417 38.95 0.72 17.23
CA THR A 417 39.12 -0.70 17.59
C THR A 417 37.90 -1.20 18.34
N ALA A 418 37.49 -2.45 18.05
CA ALA A 418 36.40 -3.11 18.74
C ALA A 418 36.58 -3.07 20.27
N PRO A 419 35.54 -2.70 21.04
CA PRO A 419 35.60 -2.76 22.49
C PRO A 419 35.72 -4.21 22.97
N LEU A 420 36.56 -4.43 23.99
CA LEU A 420 36.89 -5.78 24.46
C LEU A 420 36.16 -6.18 25.75
N VAL A 421 35.66 -5.19 26.50
CA VAL A 421 35.08 -5.40 27.82
C VAL A 421 33.70 -4.76 27.84
N PRO A 422 32.63 -5.52 28.19
CA PRO A 422 31.31 -4.95 28.39
C PRO A 422 31.34 -3.85 29.45
N TRP A 423 30.67 -2.75 29.14
CA TRP A 423 30.50 -1.61 30.05
C TRP A 423 29.45 -1.91 31.11
N PHE A 424 28.31 -2.47 30.70
CA PHE A 424 27.25 -2.93 31.58
C PHE A 424 26.32 -3.91 30.86
N TYR A 425 25.40 -4.49 31.62
CA TYR A 425 24.38 -5.42 31.14
C TYR A 425 23.02 -4.96 31.63
N PHE A 426 21.96 -5.28 30.89
CA PHE A 426 20.60 -5.08 31.37
C PHE A 426 19.67 -6.11 30.74
N PHE A 427 18.50 -6.24 31.34
CA PHE A 427 17.47 -7.18 30.92
C PHE A 427 16.17 -6.43 30.77
N SER A 428 15.43 -6.70 29.70
CA SER A 428 14.10 -6.17 29.50
C SER A 428 13.08 -7.30 29.43
N ILE A 429 11.90 -7.06 29.98
CA ILE A 429 10.74 -7.91 29.80
C ILE A 429 9.53 -7.04 29.49
N GLY A 430 8.76 -7.46 28.49
CA GLY A 430 7.60 -6.73 28.07
C GLY A 430 6.60 -7.59 27.32
N ALA A 431 5.58 -6.93 26.79
CA ALA A 431 4.67 -7.54 25.85
C ALA A 431 4.09 -6.51 24.89
N THR A 432 3.94 -6.91 23.63
CA THR A 432 3.18 -6.16 22.63
C THR A 432 1.77 -6.71 22.51
N PHE A 433 0.82 -5.85 22.19
CA PHE A 433 -0.57 -6.20 21.92
C PHE A 433 -1.05 -5.43 20.69
N LEU A 434 -2.25 -5.72 20.17
CA LEU A 434 -2.65 -5.24 18.86
C LEU A 434 -3.38 -3.90 18.93
N THR A 435 -4.23 -3.71 19.95
CA THR A 435 -5.17 -2.58 19.98
C THR A 435 -4.81 -1.61 21.10
N ALA A 436 -4.51 -0.36 20.73
CA ALA A 436 -4.18 0.66 21.72
C ALA A 436 -5.35 0.90 22.69
N GLY A 437 -5.08 0.89 23.99
CA GLY A 437 -6.09 1.11 25.05
C GLY A 437 -6.79 -0.15 25.56
N ASP A 438 -6.56 -1.32 24.95
CA ASP A 438 -7.14 -2.60 25.39
C ASP A 438 -6.66 -3.01 26.79
N TYR A 439 -5.39 -2.76 27.08
CA TYR A 439 -4.77 -3.02 28.36
C TYR A 439 -4.32 -1.73 29.03
N SER A 440 -4.58 -1.62 30.33
CA SER A 440 -4.19 -0.45 31.14
C SER A 440 -3.07 -0.74 32.13
N ALA A 441 -2.79 -2.02 32.41
CA ALA A 441 -1.70 -2.45 33.27
C ALA A 441 -1.16 -3.81 32.84
N ALA A 442 0.13 -4.08 33.12
CA ALA A 442 0.71 -5.40 32.97
C ALA A 442 1.73 -5.71 34.07
N SER A 443 1.93 -7.00 34.32
CA SER A 443 2.95 -7.51 35.25
C SER A 443 3.61 -8.78 34.74
N ALA A 444 4.86 -9.01 35.13
CA ALA A 444 5.64 -10.18 34.75
C ALA A 444 6.05 -11.00 35.99
N SER A 445 5.77 -12.30 35.96
CA SER A 445 6.18 -13.29 36.97
C SER A 445 7.30 -14.18 36.43
N TYR A 446 8.33 -14.47 37.21
CA TYR A 446 9.56 -15.16 36.79
C TYR A 446 10.33 -15.73 38.00
N PRO A 447 11.26 -16.69 37.82
CA PRO A 447 11.88 -17.41 38.94
C PRO A 447 12.98 -16.63 39.72
N GLY A 448 13.17 -15.35 39.41
CA GLY A 448 14.19 -14.49 40.01
C GLY A 448 13.68 -13.56 41.12
N PRO A 449 14.60 -12.89 41.85
CA PRO A 449 14.24 -11.84 42.80
C PRO A 449 13.54 -10.66 42.10
N GLY A 450 12.62 -9.98 42.81
CA GLY A 450 11.86 -8.85 42.25
C GLY A 450 10.60 -9.25 41.48
N SER A 451 10.29 -10.54 41.41
CA SER A 451 9.04 -11.04 40.84
C SER A 451 7.86 -11.04 41.84
N PRO A 452 6.61 -10.67 41.44
CA PRO A 452 6.23 -10.15 40.12
C PRO A 452 6.61 -8.67 39.94
N GLN A 453 6.98 -8.30 38.72
CA GLN A 453 7.39 -6.95 38.34
C GLN A 453 6.26 -6.25 37.57
N THR A 454 5.90 -5.03 37.97
CA THR A 454 4.96 -4.18 37.20
C THR A 454 5.66 -3.58 35.99
N MET A 455 4.97 -3.53 34.85
CA MET A 455 5.48 -2.97 33.60
C MET A 455 4.71 -1.69 33.23
N GLY A 456 5.42 -0.73 32.66
CA GLY A 456 4.86 0.53 32.19
C GLY A 456 4.46 0.45 30.72
N LEU A 457 3.42 1.18 30.33
CA LEU A 457 3.08 1.37 28.93
C LEU A 457 4.07 2.38 28.32
N ILE A 458 4.94 1.94 27.40
CA ILE A 458 5.97 2.77 26.76
C ILE A 458 5.57 3.24 25.35
N ALA A 459 4.61 2.55 24.75
CA ALA A 459 3.96 2.90 23.48
C ALA A 459 2.49 2.49 23.57
N PRO A 460 1.59 3.00 22.70
CA PRO A 460 0.16 2.74 22.78
C PRO A 460 -0.23 1.25 22.87
N THR A 461 0.64 0.36 22.37
CA THR A 461 0.45 -1.09 22.28
C THR A 461 1.60 -1.91 22.87
N THR A 462 2.42 -1.31 23.77
CA THR A 462 3.61 -2.00 24.31
C THR A 462 3.83 -1.70 25.78
N PHE A 463 3.80 -2.76 26.59
CA PHE A 463 4.33 -2.74 27.94
C PHE A 463 5.81 -3.14 27.92
N ASP A 464 6.60 -2.46 28.75
CA ASP A 464 7.99 -2.82 28.95
C ASP A 464 8.43 -2.53 30.40
N PHE A 465 9.41 -3.30 30.84
CA PHE A 465 10.23 -3.02 32.00
C PHE A 465 11.69 -3.33 31.64
N GLY A 466 12.52 -2.29 31.62
CA GLY A 466 13.97 -2.40 31.60
C GLY A 466 14.53 -2.44 33.03
N SER A 467 15.43 -3.39 33.29
CA SER A 467 16.13 -3.48 34.57
C SER A 467 17.20 -2.39 34.70
N PRO A 468 17.64 -2.06 35.93
CA PRO A 468 18.82 -1.22 36.13
C PRO A 468 20.07 -1.85 35.52
N ALA A 469 21.09 -1.05 35.23
CA ALA A 469 22.35 -1.54 34.72
C ALA A 469 23.09 -2.44 35.75
N PHE A 470 23.55 -3.60 35.29
CA PHE A 470 24.38 -4.54 36.03
C PHE A 470 25.84 -4.42 35.56
N THR A 471 26.78 -4.48 36.49
CA THR A 471 28.22 -4.45 36.19
C THR A 471 28.81 -5.84 35.93
N SER A 472 28.00 -6.90 36.02
CA SER A 472 28.43 -8.29 35.85
C SER A 472 27.30 -9.14 35.30
N PHE A 473 27.61 -9.92 34.27
CA PHE A 473 26.67 -10.86 33.65
C PHE A 473 26.14 -11.89 34.65
N SER A 474 26.97 -12.40 35.57
CA SER A 474 26.51 -13.36 36.58
C SER A 474 25.51 -12.75 37.56
N ASN A 475 25.59 -11.44 37.81
CA ASN A 475 24.61 -10.75 38.66
C ASN A 475 23.28 -10.53 37.92
N LEU A 476 23.35 -10.29 36.60
CA LEU A 476 22.16 -10.23 35.75
C LEU A 476 21.43 -11.57 35.75
N GLU A 477 22.15 -12.67 35.47
CA GLU A 477 21.62 -14.04 35.49
C GLU A 477 21.08 -14.46 36.87
N ALA A 478 21.70 -14.00 37.95
CA ALA A 478 21.17 -14.23 39.29
C ALA A 478 19.85 -13.48 39.55
N ALA A 479 19.65 -12.32 38.91
CA ALA A 479 18.42 -11.53 39.00
C ALA A 479 17.33 -12.03 38.04
N TYR A 480 17.71 -12.48 36.85
CA TYR A 480 16.84 -12.96 35.79
C TYR A 480 17.29 -14.35 35.31
N PRO A 481 17.13 -15.41 36.14
CA PRO A 481 17.61 -16.74 35.79
C PRO A 481 16.76 -17.41 34.71
N PHE A 482 17.31 -18.44 34.06
CA PHE A 482 16.56 -19.31 33.16
C PHE A 482 15.29 -19.89 33.81
N GLY A 483 14.22 -19.94 33.05
CA GLY A 483 12.93 -20.49 33.41
C GLY A 483 11.78 -19.88 32.64
N THR A 484 10.57 -19.98 33.20
CA THR A 484 9.36 -19.45 32.55
C THR A 484 9.06 -18.04 33.04
N TYR A 485 8.95 -17.12 32.11
CA TYR A 485 8.57 -15.73 32.35
C TYR A 485 7.12 -15.56 31.88
N THR A 486 6.20 -15.33 32.79
CA THR A 486 4.77 -15.18 32.51
C THR A 486 4.39 -13.72 32.58
N VAL A 487 3.89 -13.16 31.48
CA VAL A 487 3.34 -11.82 31.44
C VAL A 487 1.81 -11.90 31.53
N THR A 488 1.22 -11.05 32.37
CA THR A 488 -0.22 -10.87 32.48
C THR A 488 -0.55 -9.40 32.25
N ALA A 489 -1.37 -9.10 31.24
CA ALA A 489 -1.93 -7.78 30.97
C ALA A 489 -3.42 -7.74 31.33
N VAL A 490 -3.86 -6.61 31.89
CA VAL A 490 -5.22 -6.40 32.39
C VAL A 490 -5.75 -5.06 31.88
N GLY A 491 -6.96 -5.10 31.32
CA GLY A 491 -7.75 -3.96 30.89
C GLY A 491 -9.08 -3.89 31.65
N ASN A 492 -9.93 -2.92 31.30
CA ASN A 492 -11.19 -2.70 32.01
C ASN A 492 -12.17 -3.88 31.90
N GLN A 493 -12.12 -4.68 30.82
CA GLN A 493 -13.02 -5.82 30.56
C GLN A 493 -12.31 -7.06 30.00
N ILE A 494 -10.98 -7.01 29.81
CA ILE A 494 -10.18 -8.09 29.20
C ILE A 494 -8.91 -8.32 29.99
N SER A 495 -8.44 -9.57 30.01
CA SER A 495 -7.13 -9.94 30.58
C SER A 495 -6.49 -10.99 29.70
N SER A 496 -5.18 -10.91 29.52
CA SER A 496 -4.42 -11.84 28.69
C SER A 496 -3.15 -12.25 29.42
N THR A 497 -2.82 -13.54 29.37
CA THR A 497 -1.64 -14.10 30.03
C THR A 497 -0.91 -15.00 29.06
N SER A 498 0.38 -14.75 28.87
CA SER A 498 1.24 -15.51 27.98
C SER A 498 2.62 -15.68 28.62
N SER A 499 3.47 -16.55 28.07
CA SER A 499 4.77 -16.85 28.68
C SER A 499 5.89 -17.01 27.66
N VAL A 500 7.11 -16.68 28.10
CA VAL A 500 8.38 -16.92 27.40
C VAL A 500 9.14 -18.01 28.15
N SER A 501 9.70 -18.98 27.43
CA SER A 501 10.55 -20.03 28.00
C SER A 501 12.02 -19.69 27.75
N TYR A 502 12.67 -19.10 28.76
CA TYR A 502 14.07 -18.68 28.71
C TYR A 502 14.98 -19.81 29.20
N GLN A 503 15.67 -20.49 28.28
CA GLN A 503 16.40 -21.73 28.60
C GLN A 503 17.91 -21.64 28.42
N ALA A 504 18.38 -20.71 27.59
CA ALA A 504 19.79 -20.49 27.30
C ALA A 504 19.98 -19.11 26.67
N ASN A 505 21.22 -18.63 26.68
CA ASN A 505 21.64 -17.45 25.95
C ASN A 505 22.16 -17.83 24.57
N TYR A 506 21.68 -17.12 23.55
CA TYR A 506 22.09 -17.31 22.15
C TYR A 506 22.69 -16.02 21.58
N PHE A 507 23.51 -15.33 22.37
CA PHE A 507 24.25 -14.15 21.89
C PHE A 507 25.15 -14.53 20.72
N THR A 508 25.18 -13.66 19.71
CA THR A 508 26.25 -13.72 18.72
C THR A 508 27.61 -13.54 19.38
N SER A 509 28.63 -14.16 18.79
CA SER A 509 30.01 -14.04 19.27
C SER A 509 30.71 -12.73 18.86
N ALA A 510 30.14 -11.99 17.91
CA ALA A 510 30.72 -10.75 17.42
C ALA A 510 30.29 -9.55 18.28
N VAL A 511 31.24 -8.66 18.58
CA VAL A 511 30.96 -7.36 19.19
C VAL A 511 30.74 -6.34 18.08
N PRO A 512 29.59 -5.63 18.02
CA PRO A 512 29.41 -4.56 17.04
C PRO A 512 30.36 -3.41 17.34
N PHE A 513 30.91 -2.76 16.31
CA PHE A 513 31.62 -1.50 16.47
C PHE A 513 31.69 -0.74 15.15
N VAL A 514 31.73 0.59 15.25
CA VAL A 514 31.96 1.47 14.11
C VAL A 514 33.45 1.44 13.75
N THR A 515 33.78 0.87 12.59
CA THR A 515 35.15 0.73 12.09
C THR A 515 35.80 2.04 11.68
N ASN A 516 35.01 3.08 11.36
CA ASN A 516 35.47 4.44 11.06
C ASN A 516 35.03 5.46 12.14
N TYR A 517 34.98 5.04 13.40
CA TYR A 517 34.51 5.84 14.54
C TYR A 517 35.20 7.20 14.65
N SER A 518 36.51 7.28 14.44
CA SER A 518 37.27 8.54 14.47
C SER A 518 36.80 9.54 13.42
N SER A 519 36.22 9.06 12.31
CA SER A 519 35.70 9.89 11.23
C SER A 519 34.34 10.51 11.55
N LEU A 520 33.62 10.01 12.55
CA LEU A 520 32.39 10.64 13.06
C LEU A 520 32.67 12.00 13.71
N ASN A 521 33.89 12.22 14.21
CA ASN A 521 34.26 13.48 14.84
C ASN A 521 34.70 14.51 13.80
N GLY A 522 34.00 15.65 13.79
CA GLY A 522 34.36 16.81 12.99
C GLY A 522 33.92 16.76 11.53
N PHE A 523 33.16 15.74 11.10
CA PHE A 523 32.67 15.70 9.72
C PHE A 523 31.66 16.83 9.46
N ASN A 524 31.63 17.31 8.21
CA ASN A 524 30.69 18.34 7.79
C ASN A 524 29.30 17.73 7.60
N PRO A 525 28.30 18.07 8.43
CA PRO A 525 26.98 17.45 8.35
C PRO A 525 26.16 17.92 7.14
N ALA A 526 26.64 18.88 6.35
CA ALA A 526 26.01 19.25 5.08
C ALA A 526 26.26 18.22 3.96
N ASN A 527 27.08 17.20 4.21
CA ASN A 527 27.37 16.12 3.27
C ASN A 527 26.81 14.79 3.79
N ASP A 528 26.53 13.87 2.88
CA ASP A 528 26.27 12.47 3.24
C ASP A 528 27.46 11.88 3.99
N PHE A 529 27.19 11.06 4.99
CA PHE A 529 28.22 10.36 5.77
C PHE A 529 27.89 8.87 5.87
N THR A 530 28.81 8.02 5.41
CA THR A 530 28.69 6.57 5.57
C THR A 530 29.39 6.12 6.85
N VAL A 531 28.60 5.59 7.78
CA VAL A 531 29.10 4.88 8.96
C VAL A 531 29.45 3.47 8.52
N HIS A 532 30.67 3.04 8.76
CA HIS A 532 31.13 1.69 8.47
C HIS A 532 31.23 0.88 9.76
N TYR A 533 30.68 -0.33 9.79
CA TYR A 533 30.73 -1.24 10.93
C TYR A 533 31.00 -2.67 10.48
N ASN A 534 31.35 -3.55 11.42
CA ASN A 534 31.50 -4.97 11.14
C ASN A 534 30.15 -5.67 10.96
N SER A 535 30.15 -6.89 10.44
CA SER A 535 28.97 -7.76 10.35
C SER A 535 29.06 -8.88 11.39
N PHE A 536 27.99 -9.68 11.53
CA PHE A 536 27.99 -10.87 12.38
C PHE A 536 27.28 -12.05 11.73
N ALA A 537 27.55 -13.25 12.27
CA ALA A 537 26.78 -14.44 12.00
C ALA A 537 25.81 -14.67 13.17
N PRO A 538 24.50 -14.76 12.92
CA PRO A 538 23.53 -15.11 13.96
C PRO A 538 23.83 -16.47 14.60
N ASP A 539 23.51 -16.65 15.87
CA ASP A 539 23.59 -17.96 16.51
C ASP A 539 22.70 -19.00 15.80
N ALA A 540 23.15 -20.25 15.74
CA ALA A 540 22.46 -21.30 15.00
C ALA A 540 21.08 -21.67 15.59
N HIS A 541 20.78 -21.28 16.82
CA HIS A 541 19.53 -21.59 17.51
C HIS A 541 18.48 -20.48 17.43
N VAL A 542 18.82 -19.30 16.88
CA VAL A 542 17.88 -18.19 16.75
C VAL A 542 17.14 -18.22 15.41
N THR A 543 15.99 -17.57 15.35
CA THR A 543 15.16 -17.53 14.14
C THR A 543 15.64 -16.49 13.14
N THR A 544 16.13 -15.36 13.62
CA THR A 544 16.59 -14.24 12.79
C THR A 544 17.68 -13.47 13.52
N GLY A 545 18.54 -12.80 12.75
CA GLY A 545 19.49 -11.84 13.29
C GLY A 545 19.61 -10.63 12.37
N PHE A 546 19.70 -9.45 12.97
CA PHE A 546 19.76 -8.17 12.25
C PHE A 546 20.64 -7.16 12.98
N THR A 547 20.97 -6.07 12.29
CA THR A 547 21.72 -4.95 12.86
C THR A 547 21.02 -3.64 12.57
N PHE A 548 21.18 -2.66 13.46
CA PHE A 548 20.69 -1.30 13.23
C PHE A 548 21.57 -0.29 13.97
N LEU A 549 21.53 0.95 13.50
CA LEU A 549 22.22 2.10 14.07
C LEU A 549 21.20 3.18 14.42
N THR A 550 21.24 3.65 15.65
CA THR A 550 20.42 4.78 16.10
C THR A 550 21.33 5.88 16.65
N ILE A 551 21.00 7.14 16.36
CA ILE A 551 21.76 8.32 16.79
C ILE A 551 20.81 9.29 17.50
N TRP A 552 21.21 9.72 18.69
CA TRP A 552 20.51 10.72 19.50
C TRP A 552 21.32 12.00 19.63
N ASN A 553 20.60 13.12 19.69
CA ASN A 553 21.19 14.34 20.21
C ASN A 553 21.56 14.13 21.69
N ALA A 554 22.84 14.32 22.03
CA ALA A 554 23.36 14.03 23.37
C ALA A 554 22.77 14.93 24.47
N THR A 555 22.15 16.07 24.11
CA THR A 555 21.55 17.01 25.06
C THR A 555 20.05 16.82 25.19
N THR A 556 19.34 16.68 24.06
CA THR A 556 17.86 16.57 24.07
C THR A 556 17.38 15.13 24.22
N HIS A 557 18.26 14.14 24.03
CA HIS A 557 17.95 12.72 23.99
C HIS A 557 16.87 12.35 22.95
N GLN A 558 16.69 13.18 21.93
CA GLN A 558 15.82 12.87 20.79
C GLN A 558 16.58 12.07 19.73
N VAL A 559 15.92 11.05 19.18
CA VAL A 559 16.40 10.31 18.00
C VAL A 559 16.46 11.29 16.83
N VAL A 560 17.61 11.35 16.15
CA VAL A 560 17.83 12.21 14.98
C VAL A 560 18.09 11.39 13.72
N PHE A 561 18.61 10.18 13.88
CA PHE A 561 18.75 9.21 12.81
C PHE A 561 18.51 7.81 13.38
N GLN A 562 17.80 6.98 12.64
CA GLN A 562 17.60 5.58 12.95
C GLN A 562 17.57 4.85 11.61
N ASP A 563 18.41 3.83 11.50
CA ASP A 563 18.39 2.92 10.35
C ASP A 563 17.24 1.92 10.50
N ASP A 564 16.76 1.40 9.38
CA ASP A 564 15.89 0.24 9.38
C ASP A 564 16.64 -1.00 9.91
N PHE A 565 15.94 -2.08 10.24
CA PHE A 565 16.60 -3.34 10.58
C PHE A 565 17.30 -3.93 9.36
N GLN A 566 18.63 -3.82 9.34
CA GLN A 566 19.48 -4.30 8.26
C GLN A 566 19.85 -5.77 8.46
N SER A 567 20.15 -6.47 7.37
CA SER A 567 20.63 -7.85 7.45
C SER A 567 21.89 -7.96 8.33
N SER A 568 22.10 -9.09 9.00
CA SER A 568 23.32 -9.36 9.80
C SER A 568 24.63 -9.27 9.01
N SER A 569 24.57 -9.33 7.68
CA SER A 569 25.69 -9.14 6.75
C SER A 569 25.98 -7.68 6.37
N SER A 570 25.12 -6.74 6.78
CA SER A 570 25.34 -5.31 6.52
C SER A 570 26.57 -4.80 7.25
N THR A 571 27.27 -3.86 6.62
CA THR A 571 28.52 -3.27 7.14
C THR A 571 28.52 -1.74 7.04
N THR A 572 27.41 -1.13 6.63
CA THR A 572 27.33 0.31 6.42
C THR A 572 25.93 0.86 6.66
N ALA A 573 25.85 2.05 7.23
CA ALA A 573 24.64 2.89 7.27
C ALA A 573 24.95 4.27 6.67
N LEU A 574 24.07 4.78 5.81
CA LEU A 574 24.21 6.11 5.20
C LEU A 574 23.41 7.12 6.03
N ILE A 575 24.10 8.09 6.62
CA ILE A 575 23.48 9.29 7.20
C ILE A 575 23.35 10.32 6.08
N PRO A 576 22.12 10.70 5.66
CA PRO A 576 21.94 11.70 4.62
C PRO A 576 22.47 13.08 5.05
N ALA A 577 22.86 13.88 4.06
CA ALA A 577 23.22 15.27 4.23
C ALA A 577 22.13 16.04 4.98
N ASN A 578 22.56 16.91 5.90
CA ASN A 578 21.71 17.77 6.73
C ASN A 578 20.81 17.04 7.75
N THR A 579 20.99 15.73 7.95
CA THR A 579 20.31 15.00 9.04
C THR A 579 20.82 15.44 10.42
N LEU A 580 22.12 15.65 10.57
CA LEU A 580 22.73 16.11 11.82
C LEU A 580 22.97 17.63 11.79
N SER A 581 22.93 18.28 12.95
CA SER A 581 23.24 19.69 13.13
C SER A 581 24.74 19.91 13.28
N PRO A 582 25.30 21.06 12.83
CA PRO A 582 26.71 21.36 12.98
C PRO A 582 27.12 21.64 14.42
N ASN A 583 28.38 21.36 14.75
CA ASN A 583 28.98 21.57 16.07
C ASN A 583 28.15 20.98 17.22
N THR A 584 27.51 19.83 17.00
CA THR A 584 26.55 19.25 17.92
C THR A 584 27.05 17.89 18.40
N ASN A 585 26.89 17.63 19.69
CA ASN A 585 27.24 16.35 20.31
C ASN A 585 26.11 15.35 20.12
N TYR A 586 26.49 14.14 19.73
CA TYR A 586 25.59 13.02 19.50
C TYR A 586 26.08 11.78 20.26
N THR A 587 25.15 10.92 20.61
CA THR A 587 25.42 9.54 21.04
C THR A 587 24.82 8.59 20.02
N PHE A 588 25.39 7.40 19.85
CA PHE A 588 24.82 6.36 19.02
C PHE A 588 24.77 5.03 19.77
N GLU A 589 23.92 4.14 19.27
CA GLU A 589 23.94 2.71 19.57
C GLU A 589 24.04 1.96 18.25
N LEU A 590 24.92 0.96 18.20
CA LEU A 590 25.00 -0.02 17.12
C LEU A 590 24.71 -1.39 17.72
N ASP A 591 23.70 -2.06 17.21
CA ASP A 591 23.19 -3.30 17.78
C ASP A 591 23.39 -4.48 16.82
N PHE A 592 23.83 -5.62 17.35
CA PHE A 592 23.71 -6.93 16.73
C PHE A 592 22.72 -7.74 17.55
N SER A 593 21.57 -7.99 16.94
CA SER A 593 20.44 -8.58 17.62
C SER A 593 20.18 -9.98 17.10
N ASP A 594 20.28 -10.97 17.98
CA ASP A 594 19.85 -12.35 17.73
C ASP A 594 18.46 -12.57 18.35
N ARG A 595 17.46 -12.94 17.52
CA ARG A 595 16.07 -13.11 17.95
C ARG A 595 15.60 -14.55 17.77
N LEU A 596 15.13 -15.15 18.85
CA LEU A 596 14.44 -16.44 18.87
C LEU A 596 12.93 -16.23 19.07
N VAL A 597 12.16 -16.46 18.01
CA VAL A 597 10.70 -16.40 18.02
C VAL A 597 10.12 -17.81 18.17
N VAL A 598 9.31 -18.03 19.20
CA VAL A 598 8.62 -19.30 19.45
C VAL A 598 7.13 -19.01 19.69
N GLY A 599 6.30 -19.38 18.72
CA GLY A 599 4.89 -18.99 18.73
C GLY A 599 4.74 -17.46 18.72
N SER A 600 3.99 -16.90 19.67
CA SER A 600 3.83 -15.45 19.85
C SER A 600 4.87 -14.81 20.79
N SER A 601 5.83 -15.58 21.31
CA SER A 601 6.86 -15.07 22.22
C SER A 601 8.17 -14.77 21.50
N THR A 602 8.90 -13.76 21.98
CA THR A 602 10.22 -13.38 21.43
C THR A 602 11.27 -13.32 22.52
N GLN A 603 12.42 -13.94 22.26
CA GLN A 603 13.63 -13.81 23.06
C GLN A 603 14.67 -13.08 22.21
N GLY A 604 15.37 -12.12 22.80
CA GLY A 604 16.44 -11.40 22.13
C GLY A 604 17.72 -11.38 22.94
N PHE A 605 18.83 -11.44 22.21
CA PHE A 605 20.17 -11.49 22.75
C PHE A 605 20.98 -10.41 22.03
N ASP A 606 20.94 -9.21 22.61
CA ASP A 606 21.41 -8.00 21.95
C ASP A 606 22.84 -7.70 22.42
N MET A 607 23.78 -7.78 21.47
CA MET A 607 25.14 -7.26 21.65
C MET A 607 25.11 -5.83 21.15
N ARG A 608 25.34 -4.86 22.02
CA ARG A 608 25.16 -3.43 21.74
C ARG A 608 26.45 -2.67 22.01
N THR A 609 26.80 -1.74 21.13
CA THR A 609 27.90 -0.81 21.35
C THR A 609 27.43 0.62 21.28
N ASP A 610 27.62 1.33 22.37
CA ASP A 610 27.34 2.75 22.48
C ASP A 610 28.60 3.57 22.19
N GLY A 611 28.41 4.80 21.72
CA GLY A 611 29.51 5.74 21.56
C GLY A 611 29.02 7.18 21.47
N SER A 612 29.96 8.12 21.49
CA SER A 612 29.67 9.55 21.31
C SER A 612 30.57 10.20 20.27
N PHE A 613 30.07 11.24 19.61
CA PHE A 613 30.83 12.04 18.64
C PHE A 613 30.30 13.47 18.54
N THR A 614 31.09 14.36 17.96
CA THR A 614 30.72 15.76 17.70
C THR A 614 30.86 16.07 16.22
N THR A 615 29.79 16.57 15.59
CA THR A 615 29.86 17.04 14.18
C THR A 615 30.69 18.30 14.04
N GLY A 616 31.29 18.51 12.86
CA GLY A 616 31.99 19.74 12.52
C GLY A 616 31.07 20.91 12.15
N PRO A 617 31.62 22.09 11.87
CA PRO A 617 30.86 23.19 11.28
C PRO A 617 30.42 22.85 9.85
N ILE A 618 29.36 23.52 9.35
CA ILE A 618 29.03 23.50 7.93
C ILE A 618 30.15 24.23 7.17
N VAL A 619 30.87 23.50 6.33
CA VAL A 619 31.87 24.04 5.40
C VAL A 619 31.27 23.91 3.99
N GLN A 620 30.56 24.93 3.52
CA GLN A 620 30.07 24.92 2.14
C GLN A 620 31.28 24.91 1.20
N THR A 621 31.41 23.86 0.39
CA THR A 621 32.31 23.88 -0.75
C THR A 621 31.64 24.68 -1.84
N ASN A 622 32.11 25.91 -2.06
CA ASN A 622 31.68 26.75 -3.16
C ASN A 622 31.85 25.98 -4.49
N HIS A 623 30.78 25.87 -5.29
CA HIS A 623 30.90 25.33 -6.64
C HIS A 623 31.30 26.44 -7.60
N ALA A 624 32.32 26.19 -8.43
CA ALA A 624 32.67 27.13 -9.48
C ALA A 624 31.49 27.28 -10.47
N PRO A 625 31.16 28.51 -10.93
CA PRO A 625 30.10 28.71 -11.90
C PRO A 625 30.41 27.95 -13.21
N LEU A 626 29.44 27.19 -13.71
CA LEU A 626 29.56 26.41 -14.94
C LEU A 626 29.11 27.27 -16.15
N ILE A 627 30.01 27.52 -17.10
CA ILE A 627 29.64 28.14 -18.38
C ILE A 627 29.08 27.08 -19.32
N ASP A 628 27.80 27.19 -19.65
CA ASP A 628 27.16 26.33 -20.65
C ASP A 628 27.77 26.58 -22.05
N LYS A 629 28.51 25.59 -22.55
CA LYS A 629 29.13 25.61 -23.87
C LYS A 629 28.13 25.65 -25.02
N ALA A 630 26.88 25.23 -24.83
CA ALA A 630 25.87 25.22 -25.88
C ALA A 630 25.41 26.62 -26.30
N HIS A 631 25.63 27.63 -25.43
CA HIS A 631 25.12 28.99 -25.62
C HIS A 631 26.18 30.09 -25.65
N SER A 632 27.49 29.75 -25.64
CA SER A 632 28.58 30.73 -25.70
C SER A 632 29.37 30.63 -27.01
N ILE A 633 29.48 31.75 -27.73
CA ILE A 633 30.22 31.88 -29.02
C ILE A 633 31.69 32.29 -28.84
N ILE A 634 32.21 32.36 -27.62
CA ILE A 634 33.63 32.67 -27.37
C ILE A 634 34.19 31.71 -26.32
N ALA A 635 35.26 31.00 -26.69
CA ALA A 635 36.07 30.25 -25.76
C ALA A 635 37.08 31.19 -25.08
N ALA A 636 36.83 31.54 -23.82
CA ALA A 636 37.81 32.17 -22.95
C ALA A 636 37.83 31.45 -21.60
N THR A 637 39.03 31.30 -21.02
CA THR A 637 39.24 30.77 -19.67
C THR A 637 39.32 31.95 -18.72
N ILE A 638 38.40 32.04 -17.76
CA ILE A 638 38.53 32.96 -16.61
C ILE A 638 39.08 32.14 -15.46
N ASN A 639 40.24 32.51 -14.94
CA ASN A 639 40.82 31.86 -13.77
C ASN A 639 40.31 32.54 -12.52
N GLU A 640 39.64 31.79 -11.66
CA GLU A 640 39.26 32.26 -10.34
C GLU A 640 40.52 32.43 -9.48
N LEU A 641 40.65 33.57 -8.79
CA LEU A 641 41.72 33.77 -7.83
C LEU A 641 41.35 33.09 -6.50
N PRO A 642 42.28 32.35 -5.85
CA PRO A 642 41.97 31.68 -4.60
C PRO A 642 41.73 32.69 -3.47
N ASN A 643 40.61 32.50 -2.74
CA ASN A 643 40.24 33.14 -1.48
C ASN A 643 39.91 34.65 -1.50
N VAL A 644 38.85 35.08 -2.19
CA VAL A 644 38.34 36.46 -2.01
C VAL A 644 36.82 36.54 -1.91
N THR A 645 36.30 36.51 -0.68
CA THR A 645 34.91 36.87 -0.36
C THR A 645 34.81 38.40 -0.27
N GLY A 646 33.91 39.05 -1.03
CA GLY A 646 33.60 40.49 -0.87
C GLY A 646 34.42 41.49 -1.71
N SER A 647 35.00 41.08 -2.85
CA SER A 647 35.66 42.01 -3.78
C SER A 647 34.66 42.91 -4.54
N LEU A 648 34.97 44.20 -4.68
CA LEU A 648 34.23 45.14 -5.56
C LEU A 648 34.86 45.29 -6.96
N ALA A 649 35.94 44.56 -7.25
CA ALA A 649 36.62 44.63 -8.53
C ALA A 649 35.95 43.69 -9.56
N LEU A 650 35.48 44.27 -10.67
CA LEU A 650 34.83 43.54 -11.75
C LEU A 650 35.84 42.75 -12.61
N ASP A 651 35.52 41.48 -12.85
CA ASP A 651 36.18 40.65 -13.86
C ASP A 651 35.60 40.97 -15.25
N ILE A 652 36.44 41.29 -16.23
CA ILE A 652 36.00 41.84 -17.52
C ILE A 652 36.33 40.85 -18.63
N ALA A 653 35.31 40.16 -19.13
CA ALA A 653 35.35 39.43 -20.40
C ALA A 653 34.18 39.84 -21.30
N ASN A 654 34.45 40.01 -22.60
CA ASN A 654 33.43 40.38 -23.59
C ASN A 654 32.62 39.14 -23.99
N GLY A 655 31.35 39.07 -23.61
CA GLY A 655 30.42 38.00 -24.00
C GLY A 655 29.14 38.02 -23.16
N ALA A 656 28.05 37.43 -23.66
CA ALA A 656 26.83 37.27 -22.88
C ALA A 656 27.04 36.20 -21.79
N ILE A 657 26.65 36.50 -20.55
CA ILE A 657 26.72 35.57 -19.42
C ILE A 657 25.29 35.14 -19.07
N ALA A 658 25.04 33.84 -19.08
CA ALA A 658 23.87 33.22 -18.47
C ALA A 658 24.36 32.30 -17.35
N PHE A 659 23.73 32.39 -16.18
CA PHE A 659 23.98 31.51 -15.05
C PHE A 659 22.78 30.60 -14.87
N THR A 660 23.02 29.32 -14.57
CA THR A 660 22.07 28.44 -13.93
C THR A 660 22.60 28.14 -12.54
N ASP A 661 21.89 28.65 -11.54
CA ASP A 661 22.17 28.37 -10.14
C ASP A 661 21.23 27.25 -9.69
N ALA A 662 21.81 26.17 -9.18
CA ALA A 662 21.08 24.99 -8.73
C ALA A 662 20.79 25.06 -7.22
N ASP A 663 21.41 25.98 -6.49
CA ASP A 663 21.06 26.29 -5.11
C ASP A 663 20.28 27.62 -5.07
N LEU A 664 19.31 27.73 -4.16
CA LEU A 664 18.48 28.94 -4.01
C LEU A 664 19.03 29.86 -2.91
N GLY A 665 20.27 29.63 -2.47
CA GLY A 665 20.86 30.16 -1.24
C GLY A 665 21.64 31.46 -1.44
N ASP A 666 22.10 31.73 -2.65
CA ASP A 666 22.66 33.02 -3.03
C ASP A 666 21.93 33.65 -4.24
N ARG A 667 22.28 34.90 -4.55
CA ARG A 667 21.78 35.62 -5.73
C ARG A 667 22.98 36.25 -6.40
N PRO A 668 23.51 35.69 -7.51
CA PRO A 668 24.56 36.39 -8.23
C PRO A 668 24.00 37.72 -8.77
N THR A 669 24.63 38.82 -8.38
CA THR A 669 24.26 40.15 -8.88
C THR A 669 25.07 40.42 -10.15
N ALA A 670 24.44 40.30 -11.33
CA ALA A 670 25.04 40.69 -12.59
C ALA A 670 24.53 42.08 -13.02
N SER A 671 25.45 43.01 -13.34
CA SER A 671 25.11 44.30 -13.94
C SER A 671 25.65 44.40 -15.36
N VAL A 672 24.78 44.70 -16.34
CA VAL A 672 25.17 44.96 -17.74
C VAL A 672 25.52 46.44 -17.88
N VAL A 673 26.80 46.76 -18.12
CA VAL A 673 27.27 48.17 -18.06
C VAL A 673 27.49 48.80 -19.44
N HIS A 674 27.45 48.08 -20.56
CA HIS A 674 27.41 48.69 -21.91
C HIS A 674 26.94 47.70 -22.98
N GLN A 675 26.05 48.13 -23.86
CA GLN A 675 25.87 47.52 -25.18
C GLN A 675 26.23 48.55 -26.25
N THR A 676 27.12 48.19 -27.17
CA THR A 676 27.41 49.02 -28.35
C THR A 676 26.88 48.31 -29.57
N VAL A 677 25.86 48.86 -30.22
CA VAL A 677 25.38 48.36 -31.52
C VAL A 677 26.18 49.07 -32.60
N THR A 678 26.79 48.28 -33.49
CA THR A 678 27.56 48.79 -34.62
C THR A 678 26.88 48.38 -35.92
N TYR A 679 26.47 49.36 -36.72
CA TYR A 679 25.85 49.15 -38.03
C TYR A 679 26.78 49.68 -39.11
N GLN A 680 27.03 48.89 -40.16
CA GLN A 680 27.78 49.34 -41.32
C GLN A 680 26.85 49.37 -42.53
N ASP A 681 26.75 50.53 -43.19
CA ASP A 681 25.95 50.63 -44.41
C ASP A 681 26.66 50.00 -45.61
N SER A 682 25.93 49.85 -46.72
CA SER A 682 26.44 49.27 -47.97
C SER A 682 27.52 50.11 -48.66
N LEU A 683 27.82 51.31 -48.15
CA LEU A 683 28.90 52.18 -48.61
C LEU A 683 30.14 52.09 -47.69
N GLY A 684 30.06 51.32 -46.61
CA GLY A 684 31.17 51.01 -45.72
C GLY A 684 31.27 51.92 -44.49
N HIS A 685 30.31 52.82 -44.24
CA HIS A 685 30.35 53.69 -43.06
C HIS A 685 29.86 52.96 -41.81
N VAL A 686 30.63 53.07 -40.73
CA VAL A 686 30.36 52.38 -39.46
C VAL A 686 29.77 53.35 -38.44
N PHE A 687 28.54 53.08 -38.00
CA PHE A 687 27.81 53.83 -37.00
C PHE A 687 27.81 53.07 -35.67
N ARG A 688 28.22 53.72 -34.58
CA ARG A 688 28.25 53.15 -33.22
C ARG A 688 27.29 53.90 -32.30
N CYS A 689 26.42 53.18 -31.60
CA CYS A 689 25.55 53.74 -30.58
C CYS A 689 26.04 53.32 -29.19
N SER A 690 26.47 54.27 -28.35
CA SER A 690 27.08 53.99 -27.03
C SER A 690 26.19 54.32 -25.82
N THR A 691 24.97 54.84 -25.99
CA THR A 691 24.07 55.13 -24.87
C THR A 691 22.61 54.86 -25.22
N ILE A 692 22.04 53.78 -24.67
CA ILE A 692 20.60 53.53 -24.66
C ILE A 692 20.04 54.11 -23.35
N ASN A 693 19.33 55.25 -23.42
CA ASN A 693 18.49 55.69 -22.30
C ASN A 693 17.17 54.91 -22.36
N CYS A 694 17.11 53.75 -21.69
CA CYS A 694 15.88 52.96 -21.59
C CYS A 694 15.02 53.47 -20.42
N LEU A 695 13.91 54.14 -20.73
CA LEU A 695 12.79 54.29 -19.80
C LEU A 695 11.96 53.01 -19.84
N ILE A 696 11.81 52.36 -18.69
CA ILE A 696 11.19 51.05 -18.55
C ILE A 696 9.68 51.13 -18.83
N SER A 697 9.20 50.40 -19.85
CA SER A 697 7.80 49.98 -19.93
C SER A 697 7.69 48.65 -20.66
N ARG A 698 6.83 47.78 -20.12
CA ARG A 698 6.66 46.36 -20.47
C ARG A 698 6.13 46.18 -21.89
N ARG A 699 7.04 46.04 -22.86
CA ARG A 699 6.98 45.23 -24.10
C ARG A 699 8.22 45.60 -24.93
N LEU A 700 9.09 44.62 -25.19
CA LEU A 700 10.41 44.80 -25.83
C LEU A 700 10.30 45.49 -27.20
N PHE A 701 10.65 46.78 -27.32
CA PHE A 701 11.20 47.39 -28.55
C PHE A 701 11.98 48.67 -28.16
N CYS A 702 13.25 48.76 -28.59
CA CYS A 702 14.09 49.96 -28.40
C CYS A 702 14.09 50.82 -29.67
N LEU A 703 13.81 52.12 -29.56
CA LEU A 703 13.95 53.09 -30.65
C LEU A 703 15.27 53.84 -30.52
N CYS A 704 16.11 53.81 -31.57
CA CYS A 704 17.39 54.49 -31.60
C CYS A 704 17.28 55.82 -32.37
N GLN A 705 17.61 56.95 -31.73
CA GLN A 705 17.64 58.27 -32.37
C GLN A 705 19.09 58.64 -32.73
N ILE A 706 19.48 58.49 -33.99
CA ILE A 706 20.83 58.83 -34.44
C ILE A 706 20.92 60.35 -34.69
N ARG A 707 21.77 61.07 -33.94
CA ARG A 707 22.17 62.45 -34.27
C ARG A 707 23.53 62.43 -35.00
N PRO A 708 23.62 62.84 -36.27
CA PRO A 708 24.91 62.91 -36.95
C PRO A 708 25.72 64.10 -36.46
N THR A 709 26.88 63.84 -35.87
CA THR A 709 27.96 64.82 -35.68
C THR A 709 28.81 64.83 -36.94
N VAL A 710 28.69 65.90 -37.74
CA VAL A 710 29.55 66.16 -38.90
C VAL A 710 30.68 67.07 -38.41
N THR A 711 31.93 66.59 -38.45
CA THR A 711 33.12 67.43 -38.28
C THR A 711 33.62 67.89 -39.64
N THR A 712 33.11 69.02 -40.15
CA THR A 712 33.82 69.92 -41.06
C THR A 712 33.28 71.35 -40.94
N ALA A 713 34.17 72.33 -41.15
CA ALA A 713 33.97 73.75 -40.93
C ALA A 713 32.95 74.43 -41.88
N ARG A 714 32.27 75.45 -41.34
CA ARG A 714 31.51 76.57 -41.97
C ARG A 714 30.93 76.34 -43.38
N SER A 715 29.59 76.32 -43.48
CA SER A 715 28.77 77.46 -43.95
C SER A 715 27.30 77.04 -44.16
N THR A 716 26.40 77.82 -43.53
CA THR A 716 24.99 78.11 -43.88
C THR A 716 24.20 77.19 -44.83
N GLY A 717 23.14 76.58 -44.28
CA GLY A 717 21.82 76.51 -44.93
C GLY A 717 21.50 75.25 -45.74
N ALA A 718 20.87 74.25 -45.12
CA ALA A 718 19.81 73.44 -45.72
C ALA A 718 19.22 72.44 -44.71
N THR A 719 17.91 72.24 -44.82
CA THR A 719 17.00 71.37 -44.05
C THR A 719 17.47 69.91 -43.92
N ARG A 720 17.52 69.37 -42.70
CA ARG A 720 17.67 67.93 -42.44
C ARG A 720 16.31 67.22 -42.54
N SER A 721 16.09 66.50 -43.63
CA SER A 721 15.15 65.38 -43.69
C SER A 721 15.69 64.25 -42.82
N GLN A 722 14.97 63.85 -41.77
CA GLN A 722 15.25 62.62 -41.02
C GLN A 722 14.54 61.47 -41.72
N THR A 723 15.31 60.62 -42.41
CA THR A 723 14.82 59.32 -42.88
C THR A 723 15.08 58.32 -41.77
N THR A 724 14.02 57.87 -41.11
CA THR A 724 14.07 56.84 -40.06
C THR A 724 14.04 55.46 -40.74
N HIS A 725 15.10 54.67 -40.59
CA HIS A 725 15.07 53.26 -40.94
C HIS A 725 14.68 52.43 -39.71
N LEU A 726 13.59 51.68 -39.82
CA LEU A 726 13.22 50.63 -38.87
C LEU A 726 14.08 49.40 -39.19
N ILE A 727 14.85 48.93 -38.22
CA ILE A 727 15.52 47.63 -38.26
C ILE A 727 14.71 46.75 -37.29
N SER A 728 14.11 45.67 -37.79
CA SER A 728 13.37 44.69 -36.99
C SER A 728 14.30 43.79 -36.21
#